data_AF-A0A455W6M0-F1
#
_entry.id   AF-A0A455W6M0-F1
#
_cell.length_a   1.000
_cell.length_b   1.000
_cell.length_c   1.000
_cell.angle_alpha   90.00
_cell.angle_beta   90.00
_cell.angle_gamma   90.00
#
_symmetry.space_group_name_H-M   'P 1'
#
loop_
_entity.id
_entity.type
_entity.pdbx_description
1 polymer ?
#
loop_
_entity_poly.entity_id
_entity_poly.type
_entity_poly.pdbx_seq_one_letter_code
_entity_poly.pdbx_strand_id
1 'polypeptide(L)'
;MSQQINYALGRLFDKHRVVFWYDTKQELRSDFEAVSIPDVEKLEIANNEYGLKHRILREAPEQKFLLYKEGPQPEDLDNWLLDVQLAHGEFRTDQVAIWLSELELGLEFAEIAQAHTEFFQAIKRKEALKKLLKPDDTAGQLRLKMLAVCAGSEPRMDSVVETLLQQLAEDRDDGIRLIERCGLGSFLWEQLTRFYGYEASEPSLRDFVIELFKSCYAMGTDGDVKLTGDALVFLKRWKDSRQFEQGFETLSAECAEVLGIEQDLGKRDFRDLVELDYFRLIDQKIISDLVRAVVGRTVTSGDVALWVRQRRQGHWYGEFRHLYEAIEFAARFVQMLGEARLTMDSLSDGVQRYSRSWFQLDQLYRKFTYHVRMSGQASLMGDLSEQVENLYSNNYLLKLGDGFQVHVDAAPRWEAYPVVQQTAFFEHWVRPYLCKDKRICVIISDAMRYEIGDELLGLIRQEDRYSAELEPALSTLPSYTQLGMAALLPNKSLAIADNDTGTVLVDGQSSQGTVNRTKILQAALDGRGQAVKAEDFMQLNREDSRELLKGNDVLYIYHNRIDHTGDKMHSEGQAFEAAEQTLDDLIRLIKKLTAANANNLLITADHGFIYQNRELDESDFLGDAVSGDDIRYRDRRFVLGKGLSASPAFHHFSSEQLGLDGDMEVQIPKSINRLRLKGSGSRFVHGGASLQEVVIPVLKVNKKRQSDVSAVEVDILRGASSVITSGQLAVTLYQSGPVTEKVQPRHLRAGIYTQSGELISDSHELSFDLTSENPRERELQVRFVLSRKADEANGQEVFLKLEEQHAGTSHYKEYKSLRYLMRRSFTSDFDF
;
A
#
# COMPACT_ATOMS: atom_id res chain seq x y z
N MET A 1 57.57 -10.42 17.19
CA MET A 1 58.19 -10.21 15.87
C MET A 1 58.90 -11.48 15.37
N SER A 2 59.92 -12.01 16.07
CA SER A 2 60.71 -13.16 15.53
C SER A 2 59.93 -14.44 15.19
N GLN A 3 58.86 -14.79 15.91
CA GLN A 3 58.02 -15.96 15.55
C GLN A 3 57.23 -15.77 14.24
N GLN A 4 56.76 -14.54 13.97
CA GLN A 4 56.04 -14.22 12.73
C GLN A 4 57.01 -14.14 11.54
N ILE A 5 58.21 -13.61 11.75
CA ILE A 5 59.29 -13.58 10.75
C ILE A 5 59.71 -15.00 10.37
N ASN A 6 59.91 -15.89 11.34
CA ASN A 6 60.19 -17.31 11.08
C ASN A 6 59.08 -17.98 10.24
N TYR A 7 57.81 -17.71 10.57
CA TYR A 7 56.67 -18.27 9.82
C TYR A 7 56.60 -17.74 8.38
N ALA A 8 56.76 -16.43 8.19
CA ALA A 8 56.70 -15.79 6.88
C ALA A 8 57.86 -16.24 5.97
N LEU A 9 59.07 -16.30 6.51
CA LEU A 9 60.23 -16.84 5.79
C LEU A 9 60.08 -18.33 5.49
N GLY A 10 59.51 -19.12 6.40
CA GLY A 10 59.20 -20.53 6.16
C GLY A 10 58.34 -20.74 4.90
N ARG A 11 57.26 -19.95 4.74
CA ARG A 11 56.41 -20.00 3.54
C ARG A 11 57.13 -19.59 2.25
N LEU A 12 58.07 -18.65 2.33
CA LEU A 12 58.89 -18.27 1.16
C LEU A 12 59.83 -19.42 0.77
N PHE A 13 60.42 -20.10 1.74
CA PHE A 13 61.30 -21.24 1.50
C PHE A 13 60.59 -22.51 1.02
N ASP A 14 59.25 -22.59 1.10
CA ASP A 14 58.46 -23.64 0.45
C ASP A 14 58.46 -23.50 -1.09
N LYS A 15 58.62 -22.26 -1.58
CA LYS A 15 58.55 -21.93 -3.02
C LYS A 15 59.89 -21.55 -3.62
N HIS A 16 60.78 -20.98 -2.82
CA HIS A 16 62.04 -20.41 -3.29
C HIS A 16 63.21 -21.02 -2.52
N ARG A 17 64.29 -21.34 -3.26
CA ARG A 17 65.53 -21.84 -2.67
C ARG A 17 66.35 -20.72 -2.01
N VAL A 18 66.33 -19.53 -2.60
CA VAL A 18 67.04 -18.35 -2.11
C VAL A 18 66.01 -17.28 -1.76
N VAL A 19 66.19 -16.61 -0.63
CA VAL A 19 65.34 -15.49 -0.22
C VAL A 19 66.21 -14.29 0.12
N PHE A 20 65.94 -13.15 -0.49
CA PHE A 20 66.63 -11.88 -0.25
C PHE A 20 65.91 -11.06 0.82
N TRP A 21 66.63 -10.48 1.78
CA TRP A 21 66.11 -9.60 2.82
C TRP A 21 66.89 -8.29 2.81
N TYR A 22 66.26 -7.21 2.34
CA TYR A 22 66.81 -5.86 2.35
C TYR A 22 66.27 -5.06 3.53
N ASP A 23 67.12 -4.78 4.53
CA ASP A 23 66.75 -3.97 5.68
C ASP A 23 66.95 -2.48 5.38
N THR A 24 66.02 -1.90 4.63
CA THR A 24 66.09 -0.50 4.16
C THR A 24 66.16 0.50 5.31
N LYS A 25 65.52 0.20 6.46
CA LYS A 25 65.48 1.10 7.63
C LYS A 25 66.56 0.80 8.67
N GLN A 26 67.34 -0.27 8.50
CA GLN A 26 68.39 -0.71 9.43
C GLN A 26 67.85 -1.04 10.84
N GLU A 27 66.61 -1.56 10.90
CA GLU A 27 65.90 -1.82 12.17
C GLU A 27 65.80 -3.32 12.51
N LEU A 28 66.22 -4.20 11.60
CA LEU A 28 65.85 -5.63 11.60
C LEU A 28 67.06 -6.56 11.66
N ARG A 29 68.25 -6.01 11.88
CA ARG A 29 69.50 -6.76 12.13
C ARG A 29 69.32 -7.80 13.23
N SER A 30 68.74 -7.39 14.36
CA SER A 30 68.50 -8.28 15.51
C SER A 30 67.54 -9.41 15.18
N ASP A 31 66.54 -9.18 14.31
CA ASP A 31 65.60 -10.20 13.89
C ASP A 31 66.23 -11.19 12.90
N PHE A 32 67.05 -10.71 11.96
CA PHE A 32 67.84 -11.57 11.08
C PHE A 32 68.80 -12.46 11.88
N GLU A 33 69.44 -11.94 12.93
CA GLU A 33 70.30 -12.73 13.81
C GLU A 33 69.53 -13.76 14.61
N ALA A 34 68.34 -13.40 15.12
CA ALA A 34 67.48 -14.28 15.92
C ALA A 34 66.73 -15.35 15.11
N VAL A 35 66.53 -15.15 13.79
CA VAL A 35 65.80 -16.09 12.95
C VAL A 35 66.58 -17.39 12.77
N SER A 36 65.89 -18.53 12.87
CA SER A 36 66.49 -19.85 12.73
C SER A 36 65.49 -20.78 12.07
N ILE A 37 65.77 -21.14 10.82
CA ILE A 37 64.93 -22.01 10.00
C ILE A 37 65.74 -23.26 9.70
N PRO A 38 65.20 -24.47 9.95
CA PRO A 38 65.89 -25.71 9.62
C PRO A 38 66.31 -25.74 8.16
N ASP A 39 67.52 -26.25 7.90
CA ASP A 39 68.08 -26.45 6.55
C ASP A 39 68.28 -25.18 5.70
N VAL A 40 68.23 -23.98 6.32
CA VAL A 40 68.51 -22.68 5.67
C VAL A 40 69.79 -22.08 6.22
N GLU A 41 70.72 -21.71 5.32
CA GLU A 41 71.94 -21.01 5.68
C GLU A 41 71.76 -19.49 5.53
N LYS A 42 72.16 -18.73 6.56
CA LYS A 42 72.11 -17.26 6.57
C LYS A 42 73.42 -16.68 6.06
N LEU A 43 73.37 -15.80 5.07
CA LEU A 43 74.54 -15.11 4.51
C LEU A 43 74.28 -13.60 4.43
N GLU A 44 75.32 -12.82 4.64
CA GLU A 44 75.27 -11.36 4.57
C GLU A 44 75.89 -10.86 3.27
N ILE A 45 75.19 -9.95 2.60
CA ILE A 45 75.63 -9.24 1.40
C ILE A 45 76.41 -8.00 1.85
N ALA A 46 77.74 -8.12 1.85
CA ALA A 46 78.67 -7.10 2.32
C ALA A 46 79.87 -6.99 1.36
N ASN A 47 79.62 -6.47 0.15
CA ASN A 47 80.64 -6.31 -0.90
C ASN A 47 81.36 -7.63 -1.28
N ASN A 48 80.61 -8.73 -1.22
CA ASN A 48 81.04 -10.11 -1.46
C ASN A 48 80.14 -10.83 -2.50
N GLU A 49 79.37 -10.06 -3.27
CA GLU A 49 78.28 -10.52 -4.15
C GLU A 49 78.76 -11.56 -5.16
N TYR A 50 79.94 -11.37 -5.76
CA TYR A 50 80.53 -12.34 -6.69
C TYR A 50 80.77 -13.71 -6.03
N GLY A 51 81.34 -13.70 -4.82
CA GLY A 51 81.60 -14.92 -4.04
C GLY A 51 80.32 -15.62 -3.63
N LEU A 52 79.32 -14.85 -3.17
CA LEU A 52 77.99 -15.36 -2.86
C LEU A 52 77.34 -16.00 -4.08
N LYS A 53 77.39 -15.34 -5.24
CA LYS A 53 76.83 -15.84 -6.49
C LYS A 53 77.47 -17.17 -6.91
N HIS A 54 78.80 -17.27 -6.82
CA HIS A 54 79.53 -18.51 -7.10
C HIS A 54 79.08 -19.62 -6.14
N ARG A 55 79.04 -19.35 -4.84
CA ARG A 55 78.64 -20.32 -3.82
C ARG A 55 77.22 -20.85 -4.05
N ILE A 56 76.27 -19.94 -4.29
CA ILE A 56 74.83 -20.25 -4.42
C ILE A 56 74.51 -21.00 -5.71
N LEU A 57 75.22 -20.69 -6.81
CA LEU A 57 74.94 -21.27 -8.12
C LEU A 57 75.83 -22.46 -8.48
N ARG A 58 77.02 -22.59 -7.87
CA ARG A 58 78.01 -23.62 -8.23
C ARG A 58 78.40 -24.55 -7.09
N GLU A 59 78.75 -24.02 -5.92
CA GLU A 59 79.28 -24.86 -4.82
C GLU A 59 78.18 -25.59 -4.06
N ALA A 60 77.04 -24.93 -3.83
CA ALA A 60 75.93 -25.45 -3.05
C ALA A 60 74.58 -25.23 -3.76
N PRO A 61 74.36 -25.84 -4.95
CA PRO A 61 73.19 -25.56 -5.79
C PRO A 61 71.86 -26.02 -5.19
N GLU A 62 71.87 -27.01 -4.30
CA GLU A 62 70.66 -27.55 -3.64
C GLU A 62 70.39 -26.94 -2.26
N GLN A 63 71.35 -26.19 -1.71
CA GLN A 63 71.23 -25.58 -0.37
C GLN A 63 70.30 -24.36 -0.42
N LYS A 64 69.48 -24.19 0.64
CA LYS A 64 68.64 -23.00 0.82
C LYS A 64 69.41 -21.88 1.51
N PHE A 65 69.23 -20.65 1.02
CA PHE A 65 69.96 -19.47 1.50
C PHE A 65 69.02 -18.31 1.83
N LEU A 66 69.22 -17.70 3.00
CA LEU A 66 68.67 -16.39 3.36
C LEU A 66 69.77 -15.34 3.22
N LEU A 67 69.65 -14.46 2.22
CA LEU A 67 70.62 -13.40 1.95
C LEU A 67 70.14 -12.09 2.57
N TYR A 68 70.90 -11.55 3.50
CA TYR A 68 70.57 -10.30 4.17
C TYR A 68 71.48 -9.17 3.71
N LYS A 69 70.91 -8.00 3.41
CA LYS A 69 71.65 -6.76 3.17
C LYS A 69 71.13 -5.68 4.10
N GLU A 70 72.04 -5.05 4.82
CA GLU A 70 71.76 -3.86 5.61
C GLU A 70 71.68 -2.65 4.65
N GLY A 71 70.50 -2.05 4.51
CA GLY A 71 70.20 -1.00 3.53
C GLY A 71 69.27 -1.42 2.38
N PRO A 72 68.95 -0.49 1.46
CA PRO A 72 68.04 -0.74 0.35
C PRO A 72 68.62 -1.74 -0.67
N GLN A 73 67.74 -2.28 -1.51
CA GLN A 73 68.14 -3.01 -2.71
C GLN A 73 68.99 -2.09 -3.62
N PRO A 74 70.12 -2.57 -4.19
CA PRO A 74 70.88 -1.81 -5.18
C PRO A 74 70.08 -1.59 -6.48
N GLU A 75 70.35 -0.50 -7.19
CA GLU A 75 69.86 -0.27 -8.55
C GLU A 75 70.20 -1.46 -9.47
N ASP A 76 69.34 -1.75 -10.44
CA ASP A 76 69.45 -2.96 -11.27
C ASP A 76 70.83 -3.13 -11.95
N LEU A 77 71.42 -2.02 -12.42
CA LEU A 77 72.75 -2.03 -13.06
C LEU A 77 73.90 -2.33 -12.09
N ASP A 78 73.72 -2.04 -10.81
CA ASP A 78 74.71 -2.22 -9.76
C ASP A 78 74.45 -3.48 -8.91
N ASN A 79 73.35 -4.19 -9.17
CA ASN A 79 72.97 -5.40 -8.45
C ASN A 79 73.57 -6.67 -9.11
N TRP A 80 74.75 -7.09 -8.63
CA TRP A 80 75.46 -8.27 -9.14
C TRP A 80 74.70 -9.60 -8.96
N LEU A 81 73.71 -9.60 -8.07
CA LEU A 81 72.84 -10.75 -7.76
C LEU A 81 71.45 -10.61 -8.40
N LEU A 82 71.21 -9.62 -9.27
CA LEU A 82 69.89 -9.34 -9.84
C LEU A 82 69.26 -10.56 -10.52
N ASP A 83 70.03 -11.31 -11.30
CA ASP A 83 69.57 -12.55 -11.96
C ASP A 83 69.13 -13.63 -10.96
N VAL A 84 69.85 -13.76 -9.84
CA VAL A 84 69.51 -14.68 -8.75
C VAL A 84 68.29 -14.19 -7.99
N GLN A 85 68.17 -12.87 -7.78
CA GLN A 85 67.02 -12.24 -7.13
C GLN A 85 65.74 -12.42 -7.95
N LEU A 86 65.80 -12.15 -9.25
CA LEU A 86 64.67 -12.32 -10.18
C LEU A 86 64.24 -13.78 -10.33
N ALA A 87 65.16 -14.74 -10.17
CA ALA A 87 64.86 -16.17 -10.23
C ALA A 87 64.26 -16.72 -8.92
N HIS A 88 64.27 -15.95 -7.83
CA HIS A 88 63.94 -16.42 -6.49
C HIS A 88 63.06 -15.44 -5.70
N GLY A 89 62.99 -15.56 -4.37
CA GLY A 89 62.06 -14.81 -3.53
C GLY A 89 62.71 -13.61 -2.85
N GLU A 90 61.91 -12.58 -2.56
CA GLU A 90 62.30 -11.45 -1.72
C GLU A 90 61.41 -11.41 -0.47
N PHE A 91 62.02 -11.28 0.69
CA PHE A 91 61.39 -11.05 1.98
C PHE A 91 61.40 -9.56 2.29
N ARG A 92 60.24 -8.92 2.09
CA ARG A 92 59.99 -7.53 2.46
C ARG A 92 59.37 -7.47 3.85
N THR A 93 59.92 -6.60 4.68
CA THR A 93 59.52 -6.42 6.09
C THR A 93 58.74 -5.14 6.32
N ASP A 94 58.38 -4.39 5.28
CA ASP A 94 57.44 -3.30 5.46
C ASP A 94 56.08 -3.86 5.86
N GLN A 95 55.44 -3.21 6.83
CA GLN A 95 54.15 -3.61 7.34
C GLN A 95 53.09 -3.70 6.21
N VAL A 96 53.32 -2.96 5.11
CA VAL A 96 52.56 -2.97 3.86
C VAL A 96 52.65 -4.31 3.13
N ALA A 97 53.84 -4.89 2.90
CA ALA A 97 53.96 -6.20 2.24
C ALA A 97 53.33 -7.32 3.05
N ILE A 98 53.37 -7.23 4.39
CA ILE A 98 52.66 -8.19 5.26
C ILE A 98 51.14 -8.10 5.02
N TRP A 99 50.58 -6.88 4.98
CA TRP A 99 49.15 -6.70 4.71
C TRP A 99 48.73 -7.16 3.32
N LEU A 100 49.53 -6.85 2.29
CA LEU A 100 49.27 -7.31 0.93
C LEU A 100 49.30 -8.84 0.83
N SER A 101 50.29 -9.48 1.46
CA SER A 101 50.41 -10.94 1.51
C SER A 101 49.25 -11.61 2.25
N GLU A 102 48.79 -11.03 3.38
CA GLU A 102 47.62 -11.52 4.12
C GLU A 102 46.32 -11.47 3.29
N LEU A 103 46.18 -10.43 2.47
CA LEU A 103 45.03 -10.17 1.60
C LEU A 103 45.15 -10.81 0.22
N GLU A 104 46.29 -11.47 -0.08
CA GLU A 104 46.60 -12.07 -1.38
C GLU A 104 46.57 -11.03 -2.53
N LEU A 105 46.99 -9.79 -2.21
CA LEU A 105 47.12 -8.68 -3.15
C LEU A 105 48.56 -8.56 -3.67
N GLY A 106 48.72 -8.16 -4.93
CA GLY A 106 50.02 -7.91 -5.55
C GLY A 106 50.66 -6.60 -5.12
N LEU A 107 51.93 -6.41 -5.50
CA LEU A 107 52.73 -5.22 -5.15
C LEU A 107 52.20 -3.93 -5.78
N GLU A 108 51.40 -4.02 -6.84
CA GLU A 108 50.72 -2.91 -7.49
C GLU A 108 49.76 -2.14 -6.56
N PHE A 109 49.35 -2.74 -5.43
CA PHE A 109 48.51 -2.07 -4.42
C PHE A 109 49.31 -1.48 -3.24
N ALA A 110 50.65 -1.53 -3.27
CA ALA A 110 51.49 -1.06 -2.17
C ALA A 110 51.27 0.42 -1.84
N GLU A 111 51.14 1.28 -2.86
CA GLU A 111 50.86 2.70 -2.65
C GLU A 111 49.51 2.94 -1.95
N ILE A 112 48.50 2.12 -2.23
CA ILE A 112 47.18 2.22 -1.59
C ILE A 112 47.26 1.78 -0.13
N ALA A 113 47.94 0.67 0.13
CA ALA A 113 48.16 0.18 1.48
C ALA A 113 48.95 1.18 2.33
N GLN A 114 49.93 1.87 1.72
CA GLN A 114 50.69 2.92 2.38
C GLN A 114 49.86 4.19 2.61
N ALA A 115 49.11 4.67 1.62
CA ALA A 115 48.26 5.86 1.73
C ALA A 115 47.14 5.70 2.77
N HIS A 116 46.67 4.47 3.00
CA HIS A 116 45.56 4.17 3.91
C HIS A 116 45.97 3.28 5.08
N THR A 117 47.20 3.45 5.58
CA THR A 117 47.82 2.63 6.65
C THR A 117 46.87 2.38 7.83
N GLU A 118 46.17 3.42 8.31
CA GLU A 118 45.21 3.35 9.41
C GLU A 118 44.11 2.30 9.15
N PHE A 119 43.62 2.17 7.91
CA PHE A 119 42.63 1.13 7.55
C PHE A 119 43.16 -0.28 7.84
N PHE A 120 44.37 -0.58 7.37
CA PHE A 120 44.96 -1.92 7.41
C PHE A 120 45.49 -2.33 8.79
N GLN A 121 45.68 -1.39 9.72
CA GLN A 121 46.03 -1.70 11.10
C GLN A 121 44.94 -2.51 11.84
N ALA A 122 43.66 -2.32 11.48
CA ALA A 122 42.57 -3.04 12.14
C ALA A 122 42.29 -4.40 11.49
N ILE A 123 42.45 -5.47 12.28
CA ILE A 123 42.21 -6.87 11.84
C ILE A 123 40.79 -7.03 11.27
N LYS A 124 39.77 -6.51 11.95
CA LYS A 124 38.36 -6.63 11.51
C LYS A 124 38.13 -6.00 10.12
N ARG A 125 38.78 -4.86 9.81
CA ARG A 125 38.65 -4.19 8.52
C ARG A 125 39.32 -5.00 7.41
N LYS A 126 40.51 -5.55 7.68
CA LYS A 126 41.18 -6.46 6.75
C LYS A 126 40.36 -7.72 6.46
N GLU A 127 39.79 -8.34 7.49
CA GLU A 127 38.93 -9.52 7.32
C GLU A 127 37.67 -9.20 6.50
N ALA A 128 37.04 -8.05 6.73
CA ALA A 128 35.91 -7.59 5.94
C ALA A 128 36.30 -7.30 4.48
N LEU A 129 37.43 -6.61 4.26
CA LEU A 129 37.95 -6.33 2.92
C LEU A 129 38.25 -7.63 2.17
N LYS A 130 38.92 -8.60 2.81
CA LYS A 130 39.28 -9.89 2.21
C LYS A 130 38.07 -10.63 1.62
N LYS A 131 36.91 -10.52 2.26
CA LYS A 131 35.65 -11.14 1.77
C LYS A 131 35.10 -10.50 0.50
N LEU A 132 35.48 -9.25 0.21
CA LEU A 132 35.00 -8.48 -0.94
C LEU A 132 35.95 -8.54 -2.14
N LEU A 133 37.23 -8.90 -1.93
CA LEU A 133 38.27 -8.88 -2.98
C LEU A 133 37.98 -9.86 -4.11
N LYS A 134 38.35 -9.46 -5.33
CA LYS A 134 38.31 -10.27 -6.55
C LYS A 134 39.67 -10.22 -7.26
N PRO A 135 40.05 -11.26 -8.03
CA PRO A 135 41.37 -11.32 -8.68
C PRO A 135 41.65 -10.20 -9.68
N ASP A 136 40.61 -9.59 -10.25
CA ASP A 136 40.64 -8.55 -11.28
C ASP A 136 40.40 -7.14 -10.73
N ASP A 137 40.47 -6.96 -9.41
CA ASP A 137 40.27 -5.65 -8.79
C ASP A 137 41.33 -4.63 -9.24
N THR A 138 40.86 -3.43 -9.56
CA THR A 138 41.69 -2.25 -9.82
C THR A 138 41.91 -1.44 -8.56
N ALA A 139 42.87 -0.51 -8.60
CA ALA A 139 43.13 0.46 -7.53
C ALA A 139 41.85 1.19 -7.04
N GLY A 140 41.00 1.63 -7.98
CA GLY A 140 39.74 2.30 -7.66
C GLY A 140 38.72 1.38 -7.01
N GLN A 141 38.60 0.13 -7.50
CA GLN A 141 37.70 -0.87 -6.90
C GLN A 141 38.15 -1.25 -5.48
N LEU A 142 39.46 -1.33 -5.23
CA LEU A 142 40.00 -1.56 -3.90
C LEU A 142 39.59 -0.44 -2.93
N ARG A 143 39.78 0.83 -3.32
CA ARG A 143 39.37 1.99 -2.50
C ARG A 143 37.86 2.04 -2.27
N LEU A 144 37.05 1.68 -3.28
CA LEU A 144 35.58 1.58 -3.12
C LEU A 144 35.18 0.48 -2.12
N LYS A 145 35.85 -0.67 -2.15
CA LYS A 145 35.63 -1.74 -1.16
C LYS A 145 36.05 -1.29 0.24
N MET A 146 37.13 -0.52 0.35
CA MET A 146 37.53 0.08 1.63
C MET A 146 36.49 1.09 2.14
N LEU A 147 35.94 1.95 1.28
CA LEU A 147 34.83 2.84 1.64
C LEU A 147 33.63 2.06 2.17
N ALA A 148 33.24 0.99 1.47
CA ALA A 148 32.13 0.15 1.87
C ALA A 148 32.35 -0.56 3.21
N VAL A 149 33.58 -1.01 3.48
CA VAL A 149 33.95 -1.55 4.81
C VAL A 149 33.85 -0.48 5.90
N CYS A 150 34.27 0.76 5.62
CA CYS A 150 34.15 1.85 6.58
C CYS A 150 32.69 2.28 6.83
N ALA A 151 31.86 2.31 5.79
CA ALA A 151 30.45 2.66 5.90
C ALA A 151 29.61 1.50 6.49
N GLY A 152 30.04 0.25 6.30
CA GLY A 152 29.27 -0.94 6.64
C GLY A 152 28.27 -1.37 5.55
N SER A 153 28.61 -1.13 4.28
CA SER A 153 27.73 -1.31 3.12
C SER A 153 28.28 -2.33 2.11
N GLU A 154 27.52 -2.56 1.04
CA GLU A 154 28.05 -3.22 -0.17
C GLU A 154 29.03 -2.31 -0.93
N PRO A 155 29.99 -2.86 -1.71
CA PRO A 155 31.01 -2.12 -2.45
C PRO A 155 30.46 -1.46 -3.72
N ARG A 156 29.49 -0.58 -3.54
CA ARG A 156 28.85 0.21 -4.59
C ARG A 156 28.59 1.62 -4.06
N MET A 157 28.82 2.63 -4.89
CA MET A 157 28.74 4.03 -4.47
C MET A 157 27.36 4.38 -3.89
N ASP A 158 26.27 4.02 -4.56
CA ASP A 158 24.91 4.21 -4.04
C ASP A 158 24.76 3.64 -2.63
N SER A 159 25.19 2.39 -2.41
CA SER A 159 25.04 1.69 -1.12
C SER A 159 25.87 2.36 -0.01
N VAL A 160 27.05 2.87 -0.35
CA VAL A 160 27.88 3.64 0.57
C VAL A 160 27.16 4.93 0.96
N VAL A 161 26.66 5.70 -0.01
CA VAL A 161 25.96 6.96 0.24
C VAL A 161 24.66 6.73 1.01
N GLU A 162 23.83 5.77 0.61
CA GLU A 162 22.60 5.37 1.33
C GLU A 162 22.90 5.09 2.81
N THR A 163 23.96 4.33 3.10
CA THR A 163 24.35 3.99 4.48
C THR A 163 24.87 5.20 5.25
N LEU A 164 25.65 6.08 4.61
CA LEU A 164 26.17 7.30 5.22
C LEU A 164 25.05 8.32 5.50
N LEU A 165 24.08 8.46 4.60
CA LEU A 165 22.90 9.29 4.80
C LEU A 165 21.99 8.72 5.89
N GLN A 166 21.83 7.40 5.96
CA GLN A 166 21.12 6.77 7.08
C GLN A 166 21.78 7.08 8.43
N GLN A 167 23.11 7.01 8.50
CA GLN A 167 23.84 7.41 9.71
C GLN A 167 23.61 8.89 10.03
N LEU A 168 23.69 9.77 9.02
CA LEU A 168 23.45 11.19 9.19
C LEU A 168 22.05 11.48 9.73
N ALA A 169 21.03 10.81 9.21
CA ALA A 169 19.63 10.91 9.66
C ALA A 169 19.43 10.44 11.11
N GLU A 170 20.33 9.61 11.63
CA GLU A 170 20.34 9.13 13.02
C GLU A 170 21.25 9.97 13.93
N ASP A 171 21.68 11.16 13.46
CA ASP A 171 22.69 12.00 14.11
C ASP A 171 24.01 11.27 14.40
N ARG A 172 24.35 10.31 13.53
CA ARG A 172 25.61 9.55 13.57
C ARG A 172 26.53 9.93 12.42
N ASP A 173 27.82 9.93 12.72
CA ASP A 173 28.91 10.27 11.80
C ASP A 173 30.03 9.22 11.88
N ASP A 174 29.74 8.01 12.37
CA ASP A 174 30.74 6.96 12.60
C ASP A 174 31.44 6.53 11.30
N GLY A 175 30.66 6.29 10.24
CA GLY A 175 31.18 5.89 8.93
C GLY A 175 32.04 6.99 8.30
N ILE A 176 31.54 8.23 8.26
CA ILE A 176 32.29 9.35 7.67
C ILE A 176 33.56 9.68 8.46
N ARG A 177 33.50 9.69 9.80
CA ARG A 177 34.69 9.86 10.64
C ARG A 177 35.71 8.75 10.43
N LEU A 178 35.24 7.51 10.25
CA LEU A 178 36.13 6.39 9.96
C LEU A 178 36.76 6.51 8.56
N ILE A 179 36.00 6.94 7.54
CA ILE A 179 36.49 7.21 6.18
C ILE A 179 37.60 8.27 6.22
N GLU A 180 37.38 9.39 6.91
CA GLU A 180 38.37 10.47 7.05
C GLU A 180 39.62 9.99 7.79
N ARG A 181 39.45 9.31 8.92
CA ARG A 181 40.58 8.74 9.68
C ARG A 181 41.39 7.73 8.87
N CYS A 182 40.75 6.97 7.98
CA CYS A 182 41.43 6.03 7.08
C CYS A 182 42.05 6.70 5.83
N GLY A 183 41.98 8.03 5.71
CA GLY A 183 42.52 8.77 4.57
C GLY A 183 41.75 8.55 3.27
N LEU A 184 40.48 8.15 3.35
CA LEU A 184 39.62 7.85 2.19
C LEU A 184 38.68 9.01 1.83
N GLY A 185 38.70 10.11 2.58
CA GLY A 185 37.81 11.26 2.39
C GLY A 185 37.93 11.88 0.99
N SER A 186 39.14 12.20 0.54
CA SER A 186 39.36 12.76 -0.81
C SER A 186 38.80 11.87 -1.92
N PHE A 187 38.98 10.56 -1.81
CA PHE A 187 38.44 9.59 -2.76
C PHE A 187 36.90 9.55 -2.72
N LEU A 188 36.27 9.61 -1.54
CA LEU A 188 34.81 9.70 -1.41
C LEU A 188 34.26 10.91 -2.16
N TRP A 189 34.82 12.09 -1.92
CA TRP A 189 34.36 13.33 -2.54
C TRP A 189 34.58 13.32 -4.05
N GLU A 190 35.73 12.83 -4.52
CA GLU A 190 35.99 12.62 -5.96
C GLU A 190 34.95 11.68 -6.59
N GLN A 191 34.53 10.61 -5.89
CA GLN A 191 33.46 9.75 -6.39
C GLN A 191 32.11 10.47 -6.39
N LEU A 192 31.77 11.27 -5.39
CA LEU A 192 30.51 12.04 -5.38
C LEU A 192 30.48 13.08 -6.50
N THR A 193 31.59 13.77 -6.78
CA THR A 193 31.75 14.64 -7.95
C THR A 193 31.59 13.82 -9.23
N ARG A 194 32.32 12.70 -9.34
CA ARG A 194 32.27 11.86 -10.52
C ARG A 194 30.86 11.39 -10.78
N PHE A 195 30.19 10.72 -9.85
CA PHE A 195 28.89 10.07 -10.06
C PHE A 195 27.72 11.04 -10.12
N TYR A 196 27.70 12.06 -9.26
CA TYR A 196 26.53 12.94 -9.08
C TYR A 196 26.76 14.38 -9.52
N GLY A 197 27.98 14.78 -9.88
CA GLY A 197 28.32 16.17 -10.21
C GLY A 197 28.41 17.09 -9.00
N TYR A 198 28.61 16.54 -7.79
CA TYR A 198 28.70 17.33 -6.58
C TYR A 198 30.06 18.02 -6.45
N GLU A 199 30.05 19.36 -6.48
CA GLU A 199 31.24 20.21 -6.31
C GLU A 199 31.00 21.23 -5.19
N ALA A 200 31.89 21.23 -4.19
CA ALA A 200 31.82 22.13 -3.05
C ALA A 200 33.23 22.53 -2.59
N SER A 201 33.38 23.76 -2.08
CA SER A 201 34.65 24.21 -1.50
C SER A 201 34.97 23.53 -0.18
N GLU A 202 33.95 23.22 0.61
CA GLU A 202 34.04 22.53 1.89
C GLU A 202 33.05 21.35 1.89
N PRO A 203 33.40 20.23 1.25
CA PRO A 203 32.45 19.13 1.06
C PRO A 203 32.10 18.48 2.40
N SER A 204 30.79 18.30 2.64
CA SER A 204 30.28 17.51 3.76
C SER A 204 29.05 16.70 3.34
N LEU A 205 28.68 15.68 4.13
CA LEU A 205 27.46 14.90 3.85
C LEU A 205 26.19 15.75 3.97
N ARG A 206 26.17 16.72 4.89
CA ARG A 206 25.04 17.65 5.04
C ARG A 206 24.90 18.56 3.82
N ASP A 207 26.01 19.12 3.34
CA ASP A 207 26.00 19.95 2.14
C ASP A 207 25.56 19.14 0.90
N PHE A 208 26.10 17.92 0.75
CA PHE A 208 25.71 17.01 -0.32
C PHE A 208 24.21 16.70 -0.31
N VAL A 209 23.60 16.34 0.83
CA VAL A 209 22.18 15.98 0.87
C VAL A 209 21.27 17.19 0.61
N ILE A 210 21.64 18.39 1.09
CA ILE A 210 20.92 19.63 0.79
C ILE A 210 20.96 19.91 -0.71
N GLU A 211 22.14 19.85 -1.33
CA GLU A 211 22.29 20.09 -2.77
C GLU A 211 21.62 18.98 -3.60
N LEU A 212 21.58 17.73 -3.11
CA LEU A 212 20.85 16.61 -3.71
C LEU A 212 19.35 16.90 -3.81
N PHE A 213 18.71 17.21 -2.69
CA PHE A 213 17.29 17.52 -2.66
C PHE A 213 16.97 18.79 -3.47
N LYS A 214 17.80 19.83 -3.33
CA LYS A 214 17.65 21.10 -4.05
C LYS A 214 17.72 20.90 -5.57
N SER A 215 18.78 20.26 -6.07
CA SER A 215 18.96 20.02 -7.49
C SER A 215 17.89 19.09 -8.06
N CYS A 216 17.50 18.02 -7.34
CA CYS A 216 16.45 17.12 -7.81
C CYS A 216 15.06 17.79 -7.84
N TYR A 217 14.74 18.61 -6.84
CA TYR A 217 13.52 19.41 -6.84
C TYR A 217 13.54 20.45 -7.98
N ALA A 218 14.70 21.09 -8.21
CA ALA A 218 14.91 22.00 -9.33
C ALA A 218 14.78 21.32 -10.70
N MET A 219 15.14 20.03 -10.85
CA MET A 219 14.94 19.29 -12.10
C MET A 219 13.45 19.05 -12.43
N GLY A 220 12.61 18.98 -11.39
CA GLY A 220 11.16 18.85 -11.52
C GLY A 220 10.41 20.17 -11.64
N THR A 221 11.12 21.30 -11.50
CA THR A 221 10.56 22.65 -11.47
C THR A 221 11.42 23.59 -12.33
N ASP A 222 11.13 24.90 -12.36
CA ASP A 222 11.94 25.88 -13.09
C ASP A 222 13.17 26.38 -12.28
N GLY A 223 13.92 25.47 -11.67
CA GLY A 223 15.05 25.79 -10.78
C GLY A 223 16.44 25.68 -11.42
N ASP A 224 17.47 26.16 -10.72
CA ASP A 224 18.88 25.99 -11.11
C ASP A 224 19.37 24.59 -10.69
N VAL A 225 19.90 23.82 -11.63
CA VAL A 225 20.28 22.42 -11.46
C VAL A 225 21.79 22.29 -11.52
N LYS A 226 22.40 21.83 -10.41
CA LYS A 226 23.86 21.62 -10.33
C LYS A 226 24.29 20.17 -10.46
N LEU A 227 23.46 19.24 -9.98
CA LEU A 227 23.78 17.81 -10.04
C LEU A 227 23.36 17.16 -11.36
N THR A 228 23.93 15.98 -11.64
CA THR A 228 23.62 15.18 -12.84
C THR A 228 22.31 14.40 -12.70
N GLY A 229 21.78 13.89 -13.82
CA GLY A 229 20.59 13.02 -13.81
C GLY A 229 20.77 11.72 -12.98
N ASP A 230 22.00 11.25 -12.77
CA ASP A 230 22.27 10.10 -11.89
C ASP A 230 21.94 10.40 -10.42
N ALA A 231 22.07 11.67 -9.98
CA ALA A 231 21.67 12.08 -8.65
C ALA A 231 20.15 11.93 -8.46
N LEU A 232 19.37 12.21 -9.50
CA LEU A 232 17.92 12.00 -9.48
C LEU A 232 17.55 10.51 -9.45
N VAL A 233 18.26 9.67 -10.23
CA VAL A 233 18.08 8.20 -10.17
C VAL A 233 18.38 7.68 -8.77
N PHE A 234 19.48 8.16 -8.17
CA PHE A 234 19.86 7.82 -6.80
C PHE A 234 18.78 8.24 -5.80
N LEU A 235 18.31 9.50 -5.85
CA LEU A 235 17.29 10.01 -4.92
C LEU A 235 16.00 9.20 -5.01
N LYS A 236 15.49 8.93 -6.22
CA LYS A 236 14.27 8.13 -6.41
C LYS A 236 14.42 6.72 -5.85
N ARG A 237 15.54 6.07 -6.16
CA ARG A 237 15.84 4.73 -5.66
C ARG A 237 15.96 4.71 -4.13
N TRP A 238 16.61 5.71 -3.55
CA TRP A 238 16.78 5.84 -2.12
C TRP A 238 15.42 6.04 -1.42
N LYS A 239 14.58 6.94 -1.96
CA LYS A 239 13.19 7.15 -1.53
C LYS A 239 12.38 5.85 -1.53
N ASP A 240 12.46 5.07 -2.60
CA ASP A 240 11.70 3.82 -2.75
C ASP A 240 12.34 2.62 -2.01
N SER A 241 13.44 2.82 -1.29
CA SER A 241 14.13 1.76 -0.56
C SER A 241 13.51 1.51 0.80
N ARG A 242 12.88 0.34 0.97
CA ARG A 242 12.35 -0.12 2.28
C ARG A 242 13.39 -0.16 3.41
N GLN A 243 14.67 -0.30 3.08
CA GLN A 243 15.73 -0.33 4.09
C GLN A 243 16.10 1.08 4.59
N PHE A 244 15.99 2.09 3.73
CA PHE A 244 16.51 3.44 3.98
C PHE A 244 15.42 4.52 3.95
N GLU A 245 14.15 4.13 3.83
CA GLU A 245 12.96 4.98 3.81
C GLU A 245 12.97 5.96 4.99
N GLN A 246 13.18 5.48 6.22
CA GLN A 246 13.19 6.35 7.40
C GLN A 246 14.30 7.42 7.34
N GLY A 247 15.50 7.05 6.84
CA GLY A 247 16.59 8.02 6.66
C GLY A 247 16.28 9.06 5.59
N PHE A 248 15.62 8.65 4.51
CA PHE A 248 15.11 9.56 3.49
C PHE A 248 14.10 10.54 4.07
N GLU A 249 13.11 10.06 4.83
CA GLU A 249 12.04 10.90 5.40
C GLU A 249 12.58 11.96 6.34
N THR A 250 13.49 11.59 7.25
CA THR A 250 14.15 12.54 8.18
C THR A 250 14.91 13.62 7.42
N LEU A 251 15.79 13.23 6.48
CA LEU A 251 16.63 14.18 5.76
C LEU A 251 15.83 15.04 4.78
N SER A 252 14.76 14.48 4.19
CA SER A 252 13.78 15.24 3.40
C SER A 252 13.15 16.36 4.24
N ALA A 253 12.72 16.05 5.47
CA ALA A 253 12.12 17.05 6.36
C ALA A 253 13.10 18.16 6.73
N GLU A 254 14.34 17.81 7.10
CA GLU A 254 15.40 18.80 7.39
C GLU A 254 15.71 19.67 6.17
N CYS A 255 15.88 19.06 5.00
CA CYS A 255 16.15 19.79 3.77
C CYS A 255 14.98 20.70 3.39
N ALA A 256 13.74 20.30 3.65
CA ALA A 256 12.57 21.13 3.39
C ALA A 256 12.59 22.45 4.18
N GLU A 257 13.03 22.40 5.44
CA GLU A 257 13.19 23.59 6.29
C GLU A 257 14.34 24.49 5.80
N VAL A 258 15.52 23.90 5.56
CA VAL A 258 16.72 24.64 5.13
C VAL A 258 16.51 25.32 3.78
N LEU A 259 15.84 24.65 2.84
CA LEU A 259 15.59 25.16 1.49
C LEU A 259 14.37 26.09 1.41
N GLY A 260 13.60 26.24 2.49
CA GLY A 260 12.38 27.05 2.49
C GLY A 260 11.31 26.54 1.53
N ILE A 261 11.15 25.21 1.45
CA ILE A 261 10.24 24.55 0.51
C ILE A 261 8.79 24.98 0.73
N GLU A 262 8.35 25.20 1.97
CA GLU A 262 7.00 25.68 2.26
C GLU A 262 6.69 27.03 1.57
N GLN A 263 7.62 27.99 1.64
CA GLN A 263 7.43 29.32 1.05
C GLN A 263 7.48 29.28 -0.49
N ASP A 264 8.27 28.38 -1.06
CA ASP A 264 8.31 28.14 -2.50
C ASP A 264 7.02 27.48 -3.00
N LEU A 265 6.57 26.41 -2.34
CA LEU A 265 5.31 25.72 -2.66
C LEU A 265 4.12 26.67 -2.61
N GLY A 266 4.09 27.60 -1.65
CA GLY A 266 3.03 28.62 -1.56
C GLY A 266 2.83 29.47 -2.82
N LYS A 267 3.83 29.55 -3.71
CA LYS A 267 3.79 30.33 -4.96
C LYS A 267 3.45 29.49 -6.19
N ARG A 268 3.41 28.16 -6.05
CA ARG A 268 3.23 27.22 -7.16
C ARG A 268 1.80 26.73 -7.28
N ASP A 269 1.42 26.36 -8.50
CA ASP A 269 0.21 25.59 -8.77
C ASP A 269 0.49 24.11 -8.46
N PHE A 270 -0.45 23.42 -7.82
CA PHE A 270 -0.30 22.01 -7.49
C PHE A 270 -0.16 21.12 -8.73
N ARG A 271 -0.67 21.55 -9.90
CA ARG A 271 -0.61 20.81 -11.17
C ARG A 271 0.83 20.58 -11.63
N ASP A 272 1.72 21.51 -11.33
CA ASP A 272 3.15 21.40 -11.64
C ASP A 272 3.89 20.49 -10.65
N LEU A 273 3.23 20.11 -9.55
CA LEU A 273 3.83 19.34 -8.46
C LEU A 273 3.36 17.89 -8.40
N VAL A 274 2.35 17.49 -9.18
CA VAL A 274 1.70 16.17 -9.05
C VAL A 274 2.68 15.01 -9.25
N GLU A 275 3.70 15.19 -10.09
CA GLU A 275 4.76 14.21 -10.34
C GLU A 275 5.82 14.12 -9.24
N LEU A 276 5.88 15.09 -8.33
CA LEU A 276 6.95 15.21 -7.33
C LEU A 276 6.48 14.66 -5.98
N ASP A 277 7.35 13.91 -5.30
CA ASP A 277 7.07 13.33 -3.99
C ASP A 277 8.30 13.34 -3.07
N TYR A 278 9.25 14.24 -3.35
CA TYR A 278 10.51 14.33 -2.59
C TYR A 278 10.34 14.91 -1.19
N PHE A 279 9.29 15.70 -0.98
CA PHE A 279 8.98 16.29 0.31
C PHE A 279 7.53 16.02 0.68
N ARG A 280 7.31 15.65 1.95
CA ARG A 280 5.98 15.50 2.54
C ARG A 280 5.09 16.74 2.37
N LEU A 281 5.70 17.93 2.36
CA LEU A 281 5.01 19.21 2.16
C LEU A 281 4.30 19.31 0.80
N ILE A 282 4.78 18.58 -0.22
CA ILE A 282 4.18 18.58 -1.55
C ILE A 282 2.78 17.97 -1.50
N ASP A 283 2.59 16.83 -0.84
CA ASP A 283 1.27 16.22 -0.67
C ASP A 283 0.34 17.12 0.14
N GLN A 284 0.83 17.75 1.20
CA GLN A 284 0.03 18.70 1.97
C GLN A 284 -0.46 19.88 1.10
N LYS A 285 0.40 20.42 0.24
CA LYS A 285 0.05 21.48 -0.72
C LYS A 285 -0.98 21.00 -1.73
N ILE A 286 -0.76 19.83 -2.35
CA ILE A 286 -1.68 19.26 -3.34
C ILE A 286 -3.06 19.02 -2.71
N ILE A 287 -3.12 18.39 -1.53
CA ILE A 287 -4.38 18.11 -0.83
C ILE A 287 -5.10 19.42 -0.49
N SER A 288 -4.40 20.40 0.08
CA SER A 288 -5.00 21.68 0.45
C SER A 288 -5.59 22.41 -0.77
N ASP A 289 -4.87 22.43 -1.88
CA ASP A 289 -5.34 23.07 -3.11
C ASP A 289 -6.47 22.29 -3.78
N LEU A 290 -6.41 20.95 -3.79
CA LEU A 290 -7.48 20.11 -4.31
C LEU A 290 -8.78 20.29 -3.51
N VAL A 291 -8.70 20.37 -2.18
CA VAL A 291 -9.87 20.69 -1.33
C VAL A 291 -10.48 22.02 -1.77
N ARG A 292 -9.67 23.08 -1.89
CA ARG A 292 -10.17 24.40 -2.35
C ARG A 292 -10.75 24.34 -3.76
N ALA A 293 -10.14 23.58 -4.66
CA ALA A 293 -10.58 23.45 -6.04
C ALA A 293 -11.92 22.71 -6.15
N VAL A 294 -12.12 21.64 -5.36
CA VAL A 294 -13.39 20.90 -5.30
C VAL A 294 -14.48 21.75 -4.65
N VAL A 295 -14.19 22.40 -3.52
CA VAL A 295 -15.14 23.32 -2.84
C VAL A 295 -15.55 24.44 -3.79
N GLY A 296 -14.59 25.05 -4.49
CA GLY A 296 -14.80 26.12 -5.47
C GLY A 296 -15.36 25.64 -6.81
N ARG A 297 -15.50 24.33 -7.03
CA ARG A 297 -15.95 23.70 -8.28
C ARG A 297 -15.17 24.16 -9.52
N THR A 298 -13.86 24.37 -9.37
CA THR A 298 -12.96 24.83 -10.44
C THR A 298 -12.31 23.68 -11.22
N VAL A 299 -12.55 22.44 -10.80
CA VAL A 299 -12.01 21.21 -11.40
C VAL A 299 -13.13 20.18 -11.57
N THR A 300 -12.99 19.29 -12.55
CA THR A 300 -13.96 18.22 -12.77
C THR A 300 -13.67 17.01 -11.89
N SER A 301 -14.66 16.14 -11.63
CA SER A 301 -14.40 14.88 -10.92
C SER A 301 -13.41 13.98 -11.66
N GLY A 302 -13.37 14.05 -13.00
CA GLY A 302 -12.43 13.27 -13.82
C GLY A 302 -10.98 13.71 -13.62
N ASP A 303 -10.74 15.02 -13.56
CA ASP A 303 -9.39 15.56 -13.28
C ASP A 303 -8.93 15.19 -11.87
N VAL A 304 -9.83 15.29 -10.88
CA VAL A 304 -9.55 14.89 -9.49
C VAL A 304 -9.15 13.42 -9.42
N ALA A 305 -9.91 12.54 -10.09
CA ALA A 305 -9.57 11.11 -10.14
C ALA A 305 -8.21 10.85 -10.80
N LEU A 306 -7.86 11.58 -11.87
CA LEU A 306 -6.55 11.48 -12.52
C LEU A 306 -5.42 11.86 -11.56
N TRP A 307 -5.54 12.99 -10.86
CA TRP A 307 -4.50 13.46 -9.94
C TRP A 307 -4.37 12.56 -8.71
N VAL A 308 -5.49 12.17 -8.07
CA VAL A 308 -5.47 11.24 -6.93
C VAL A 308 -4.80 9.93 -7.32
N ARG A 309 -5.14 9.38 -8.49
CA ARG A 309 -4.49 8.17 -9.02
C ARG A 309 -2.99 8.34 -9.21
N GLN A 310 -2.54 9.47 -9.76
CA GLN A 310 -1.11 9.72 -9.91
C GLN A 310 -0.41 9.76 -8.55
N ARG A 311 -1.06 10.38 -7.54
CA ARG A 311 -0.55 10.42 -6.17
C ARG A 311 -0.52 9.06 -5.48
N ARG A 312 -1.36 8.09 -5.86
CA ARG A 312 -1.31 6.70 -5.33
C ARG A 312 0.05 6.02 -5.46
N GLN A 313 0.87 6.47 -6.41
CA GLN A 313 2.21 5.93 -6.68
C GLN A 313 3.32 6.68 -5.93
N GLY A 314 3.00 7.79 -5.26
CA GLY A 314 3.97 8.60 -4.54
C GLY A 314 4.30 8.04 -3.16
N HIS A 315 5.51 8.35 -2.68
CA HIS A 315 6.05 7.91 -1.38
C HIS A 315 5.09 8.13 -0.22
N TRP A 316 4.54 9.34 -0.11
CA TRP A 316 3.72 9.77 1.03
C TRP A 316 2.23 9.36 0.91
N TYR A 317 1.81 8.66 -0.15
CA TYR A 317 0.41 8.31 -0.33
C TYR A 317 -0.15 7.51 0.84
N GLY A 318 0.64 6.57 1.39
CA GLY A 318 0.23 5.75 2.52
C GLY A 318 -0.24 6.59 3.72
N GLU A 319 0.46 7.69 4.01
CA GLU A 319 0.13 8.63 5.07
C GLU A 319 -1.14 9.44 4.75
N PHE A 320 -1.26 9.90 3.50
CA PHE A 320 -2.33 10.82 3.09
C PHE A 320 -3.53 10.14 2.40
N ARG A 321 -3.56 8.82 2.32
CA ARG A 321 -4.55 8.02 1.57
C ARG A 321 -5.97 8.49 1.87
N HIS A 322 -6.33 8.58 3.14
CA HIS A 322 -7.69 8.95 3.53
C HIS A 322 -8.09 10.36 3.07
N LEU A 323 -7.15 11.29 2.97
CA LEU A 323 -7.45 12.64 2.48
C LEU A 323 -7.69 12.66 0.98
N TYR A 324 -6.86 11.96 0.20
CA TYR A 324 -7.04 11.85 -1.24
C TYR A 324 -8.34 11.12 -1.62
N GLU A 325 -8.63 10.00 -0.96
CA GLU A 325 -9.88 9.25 -1.19
C GLU A 325 -11.12 10.09 -0.82
N ALA A 326 -11.08 10.84 0.29
CA ALA A 326 -12.16 11.75 0.64
C ALA A 326 -12.42 12.81 -0.45
N ILE A 327 -11.36 13.45 -0.97
CA ILE A 327 -11.48 14.44 -2.05
C ILE A 327 -12.13 13.81 -3.29
N GLU A 328 -11.69 12.61 -3.68
CA GLU A 328 -12.24 11.90 -4.84
C GLU A 328 -13.73 11.58 -4.66
N PHE A 329 -14.12 11.03 -3.50
CA PHE A 329 -15.53 10.72 -3.20
C PHE A 329 -16.41 11.98 -3.15
N ALA A 330 -15.90 13.08 -2.59
CA ALA A 330 -16.62 14.35 -2.56
C ALA A 330 -16.83 14.91 -3.97
N ALA A 331 -15.80 14.90 -4.82
CA ALA A 331 -15.91 15.39 -6.20
C ALA A 331 -16.94 14.58 -6.99
N ARG A 332 -16.92 13.24 -6.85
CA ARG A 332 -17.90 12.34 -7.46
C ARG A 332 -19.31 12.59 -6.93
N PHE A 333 -19.47 12.77 -5.63
CA PHE A 333 -20.76 13.07 -5.00
C PHE A 333 -21.37 14.36 -5.55
N VAL A 334 -20.58 15.44 -5.59
CA VAL A 334 -21.04 16.76 -6.09
C VAL A 334 -21.46 16.67 -7.55
N GLN A 335 -20.67 15.99 -8.40
CA GLN A 335 -21.03 15.80 -9.80
C GLN A 335 -22.31 14.96 -9.96
N MET A 336 -22.35 13.79 -9.32
CA MET A 336 -23.50 12.87 -9.44
C MET A 336 -24.80 13.52 -8.96
N LEU A 337 -24.75 14.27 -7.86
CA LEU A 337 -25.91 14.99 -7.34
C LEU A 337 -26.36 16.11 -8.29
N GLY A 338 -25.42 16.79 -8.94
CA GLY A 338 -25.71 17.83 -9.94
C GLY A 338 -26.40 17.29 -11.19
N GLU A 339 -26.15 16.04 -11.56
CA GLU A 339 -26.75 15.36 -12.71
C GLU A 339 -28.06 14.63 -12.35
N ALA A 340 -28.26 14.29 -11.07
CA ALA A 340 -29.39 13.52 -10.60
C ALA A 340 -30.73 14.27 -10.73
N ARG A 341 -31.73 13.58 -11.29
CA ARG A 341 -33.13 14.02 -11.29
C ARG A 341 -33.93 13.21 -10.28
N LEU A 342 -34.13 13.76 -9.08
CA LEU A 342 -34.83 13.13 -7.95
C LEU A 342 -36.35 13.23 -8.08
N THR A 343 -36.89 12.77 -9.21
CA THR A 343 -38.33 12.76 -9.51
C THR A 343 -38.79 11.34 -9.72
N MET A 344 -39.99 11.02 -9.23
CA MET A 344 -40.61 9.70 -9.39
C MET A 344 -42.12 9.82 -9.58
N ASP A 345 -42.69 8.84 -10.28
CA ASP A 345 -44.12 8.85 -10.65
C ASP A 345 -44.98 7.93 -9.76
N SER A 346 -44.36 7.08 -8.94
CA SER A 346 -45.04 6.17 -8.01
C SER A 346 -44.08 5.63 -6.94
N LEU A 347 -44.62 4.91 -5.94
CA LEU A 347 -43.80 4.16 -4.98
C LEU A 347 -42.83 3.19 -5.68
N SER A 348 -43.32 2.41 -6.64
CA SER A 348 -42.48 1.44 -7.37
C SER A 348 -41.38 2.12 -8.18
N ASP A 349 -41.71 3.23 -8.86
CA ASP A 349 -40.71 4.00 -9.61
C ASP A 349 -39.64 4.60 -8.69
N GLY A 350 -40.04 5.12 -7.53
CA GLY A 350 -39.09 5.62 -6.51
C GLY A 350 -38.13 4.53 -6.03
N VAL A 351 -38.64 3.35 -5.68
CA VAL A 351 -37.82 2.20 -5.24
C VAL A 351 -36.89 1.70 -6.35
N GLN A 352 -37.38 1.61 -7.59
CA GLN A 352 -36.57 1.19 -8.74
C GLN A 352 -35.47 2.20 -9.09
N ARG A 353 -35.77 3.51 -9.07
CA ARG A 353 -34.76 4.55 -9.34
C ARG A 353 -33.70 4.61 -8.25
N TYR A 354 -34.13 4.44 -6.99
CA TYR A 354 -33.23 4.36 -5.86
C TYR A 354 -32.26 3.19 -6.01
N SER A 355 -32.79 1.98 -6.17
CA SER A 355 -31.97 0.76 -6.33
C SER A 355 -31.13 0.71 -7.61
N ARG A 356 -31.47 1.47 -8.65
CA ARG A 356 -30.65 1.54 -9.88
C ARG A 356 -29.53 2.57 -9.84
N SER A 357 -29.72 3.69 -9.12
CA SER A 357 -28.79 4.82 -9.23
C SER A 357 -28.71 5.70 -7.98
N TRP A 358 -29.84 6.08 -7.36
CA TRP A 358 -29.76 7.09 -6.29
C TRP A 358 -29.04 6.59 -5.05
N PHE A 359 -29.07 5.28 -4.76
CA PHE A 359 -28.33 4.68 -3.66
C PHE A 359 -26.82 5.00 -3.70
N GLN A 360 -26.26 5.26 -4.89
CA GLN A 360 -24.84 5.58 -5.04
C GLN A 360 -24.49 6.93 -4.38
N LEU A 361 -25.44 7.86 -4.25
CA LEU A 361 -25.23 9.09 -3.49
C LEU A 361 -25.07 8.83 -2.00
N ASP A 362 -25.84 7.88 -1.44
CA ASP A 362 -25.66 7.40 -0.06
C ASP A 362 -24.30 6.71 0.14
N GLN A 363 -23.86 5.94 -0.86
CA GLN A 363 -22.55 5.27 -0.85
C GLN A 363 -21.39 6.27 -0.87
N LEU A 364 -21.43 7.24 -1.80
CA LEU A 364 -20.40 8.28 -1.95
C LEU A 364 -20.31 9.15 -0.69
N TYR A 365 -21.46 9.55 -0.13
CA TYR A 365 -21.50 10.29 1.14
C TYR A 365 -20.89 9.47 2.29
N ARG A 366 -21.28 8.19 2.43
CA ARG A 366 -20.71 7.30 3.45
C ARG A 366 -19.20 7.18 3.32
N LYS A 367 -18.70 6.92 2.11
CA LYS A 367 -17.26 6.77 1.85
C LYS A 367 -16.49 8.06 2.14
N PHE A 368 -17.01 9.20 1.70
CA PHE A 368 -16.45 10.51 2.03
C PHE A 368 -16.33 10.70 3.56
N THR A 369 -17.43 10.55 4.29
CA THR A 369 -17.45 10.74 5.75
C THR A 369 -16.51 9.78 6.47
N TYR A 370 -16.48 8.50 6.07
CA TYR A 370 -15.54 7.51 6.60
C TYR A 370 -14.09 7.97 6.40
N HIS A 371 -13.71 8.35 5.18
CA HIS A 371 -12.35 8.76 4.87
C HIS A 371 -11.94 10.05 5.59
N VAL A 372 -12.82 11.06 5.69
CA VAL A 372 -12.56 12.26 6.50
C VAL A 372 -12.29 11.88 7.95
N ARG A 373 -13.10 10.99 8.53
CA ARG A 373 -12.92 10.60 9.94
C ARG A 373 -11.64 9.83 10.18
N MET A 374 -11.31 8.88 9.31
CA MET A 374 -10.09 8.08 9.39
C MET A 374 -8.82 8.90 9.15
N SER A 375 -8.91 10.03 8.42
CA SER A 375 -7.75 10.91 8.21
C SER A 375 -7.28 11.63 9.48
N GLY A 376 -8.16 11.83 10.47
CA GLY A 376 -7.85 12.63 11.67
C GLY A 376 -7.64 14.13 11.41
N GLN A 377 -7.80 14.63 10.18
CA GLN A 377 -7.50 16.01 9.77
C GLN A 377 -8.78 16.80 9.46
N ALA A 378 -9.68 16.90 10.46
CA ALA A 378 -10.99 17.51 10.29
C ALA A 378 -10.93 18.99 9.85
N SER A 379 -9.92 19.75 10.28
CA SER A 379 -9.76 21.17 9.94
C SER A 379 -9.44 21.38 8.46
N LEU A 380 -8.53 20.58 7.90
CA LEU A 380 -8.16 20.66 6.48
C LEU A 380 -9.36 20.36 5.56
N MET A 381 -10.23 19.45 5.99
CA MET A 381 -11.42 19.03 5.27
C MET A 381 -12.69 19.81 5.65
N GLY A 382 -12.59 20.84 6.48
CA GLY A 382 -13.74 21.51 7.10
C GLY A 382 -14.76 22.03 6.09
N ASP A 383 -14.33 22.93 5.20
CA ASP A 383 -15.21 23.55 4.19
C ASP A 383 -15.83 22.52 3.24
N LEU A 384 -15.04 21.51 2.84
CA LEU A 384 -15.51 20.43 1.97
C LEU A 384 -16.54 19.55 2.68
N SER A 385 -16.30 19.22 3.95
CA SER A 385 -17.23 18.44 4.78
C SER A 385 -18.54 19.19 4.98
N GLU A 386 -18.47 20.49 5.25
CA GLU A 386 -19.66 21.33 5.37
C GLU A 386 -20.47 21.35 4.05
N GLN A 387 -19.79 21.55 2.91
CA GLN A 387 -20.45 21.56 1.61
C GLN A 387 -21.12 20.22 1.30
N VAL A 388 -20.41 19.10 1.47
CA VAL A 388 -20.95 17.76 1.20
C VAL A 388 -22.11 17.44 2.15
N GLU A 389 -22.00 17.75 3.44
CA GLU A 389 -23.06 17.55 4.43
C GLU A 389 -24.32 18.34 4.09
N ASN A 390 -24.16 19.62 3.73
CA ASN A 390 -25.28 20.49 3.34
C ASN A 390 -25.97 19.99 2.07
N LEU A 391 -25.19 19.56 1.07
CA LEU A 391 -25.73 18.98 -0.17
C LEU A 391 -26.43 17.64 0.09
N TYR A 392 -25.85 16.77 0.90
CA TYR A 392 -26.46 15.50 1.24
C TYR A 392 -27.76 15.68 2.01
N SER A 393 -27.76 16.48 3.08
CA SER A 393 -28.95 16.68 3.91
C SER A 393 -30.08 17.40 3.16
N ASN A 394 -29.77 18.53 2.51
CA ASN A 394 -30.80 19.42 1.97
C ASN A 394 -31.16 19.15 0.50
N ASN A 395 -30.18 18.74 -0.31
CA ASN A 395 -30.38 18.58 -1.76
C ASN A 395 -30.62 17.14 -2.17
N TYR A 396 -30.21 16.17 -1.37
CA TYR A 396 -30.43 14.76 -1.62
C TYR A 396 -31.48 14.18 -0.67
N LEU A 397 -31.15 14.02 0.61
CA LEU A 397 -31.97 13.29 1.58
C LEU A 397 -33.35 13.92 1.78
N LEU A 398 -33.43 15.24 2.03
CA LEU A 398 -34.70 15.94 2.21
C LEU A 398 -35.55 15.94 0.93
N LYS A 399 -34.97 16.29 -0.22
CA LYS A 399 -35.71 16.32 -1.50
C LYS A 399 -36.22 14.95 -1.90
N LEU A 400 -35.41 13.91 -1.69
CA LEU A 400 -35.80 12.54 -1.96
C LEU A 400 -36.92 12.11 -1.02
N GLY A 401 -36.77 12.39 0.28
CA GLY A 401 -37.77 12.11 1.31
C GLY A 401 -39.11 12.77 1.02
N ASP A 402 -39.12 14.07 0.71
CA ASP A 402 -40.33 14.84 0.42
C ASP A 402 -40.99 14.37 -0.89
N GLY A 403 -40.18 14.13 -1.93
CA GLY A 403 -40.67 13.62 -3.21
C GLY A 403 -41.29 12.24 -3.10
N PHE A 404 -40.67 11.34 -2.31
CA PHE A 404 -41.22 10.01 -2.06
C PHE A 404 -42.46 10.07 -1.16
N GLN A 405 -42.49 10.97 -0.17
CA GLN A 405 -43.59 11.14 0.77
C GLN A 405 -44.93 11.43 0.07
N VAL A 406 -44.93 12.17 -1.04
CA VAL A 406 -46.15 12.41 -1.84
C VAL A 406 -46.79 11.08 -2.28
N HIS A 407 -45.98 10.10 -2.66
CA HIS A 407 -46.44 8.78 -3.09
C HIS A 407 -46.80 7.88 -1.91
N VAL A 408 -46.10 8.02 -0.78
CA VAL A 408 -46.47 7.35 0.48
C VAL A 408 -47.85 7.83 0.94
N ASP A 409 -48.09 9.15 0.90
CA ASP A 409 -49.37 9.76 1.28
C ASP A 409 -50.55 9.32 0.41
N ALA A 410 -50.29 9.05 -0.87
CA ALA A 410 -51.30 8.61 -1.82
C ALA A 410 -51.54 7.08 -1.81
N ALA A 411 -50.71 6.31 -1.10
CA ALA A 411 -50.73 4.85 -1.18
C ALA A 411 -51.92 4.26 -0.39
N PRO A 412 -52.82 3.51 -1.03
CA PRO A 412 -53.92 2.86 -0.31
C PRO A 412 -53.43 1.68 0.55
N ARG A 413 -52.31 1.07 0.16
CA ARG A 413 -51.60 -0.02 0.85
C ARG A 413 -50.10 0.15 0.65
N TRP A 414 -49.32 -0.38 1.58
CA TRP A 414 -47.86 -0.34 1.52
C TRP A 414 -47.28 -1.38 0.54
N GLU A 415 -47.42 -1.11 -0.75
CA GLU A 415 -47.01 -2.01 -1.84
C GLU A 415 -46.32 -1.24 -2.97
N ALA A 416 -45.31 -1.86 -3.60
CA ALA A 416 -44.53 -1.25 -4.69
C ALA A 416 -44.32 -2.19 -5.88
N TYR A 417 -45.34 -2.97 -6.26
CA TYR A 417 -45.27 -3.93 -7.37
C TYR A 417 -44.65 -3.30 -8.64
N PRO A 418 -43.70 -3.97 -9.32
CA PRO A 418 -43.28 -5.37 -9.16
C PRO A 418 -42.20 -5.63 -8.10
N VAL A 419 -41.83 -4.65 -7.27
CA VAL A 419 -40.87 -4.87 -6.19
C VAL A 419 -41.50 -5.78 -5.14
N VAL A 420 -40.78 -6.85 -4.79
CA VAL A 420 -41.26 -7.87 -3.86
C VAL A 420 -41.23 -7.32 -2.44
N GLN A 421 -42.31 -7.54 -1.69
CA GLN A 421 -42.39 -7.19 -0.27
C GLN A 421 -41.54 -8.14 0.58
N GLN A 422 -40.97 -7.61 1.66
CA GLN A 422 -40.18 -8.36 2.63
C GLN A 422 -40.94 -9.51 3.26
N THR A 423 -42.25 -9.37 3.48
CA THR A 423 -43.12 -10.44 4.02
C THR A 423 -43.17 -11.69 3.13
N ALA A 424 -42.92 -11.53 1.83
CA ALA A 424 -42.85 -12.63 0.87
C ALA A 424 -41.45 -13.28 0.82
N PHE A 425 -40.50 -12.86 1.66
CA PHE A 425 -39.09 -13.23 1.49
C PHE A 425 -38.86 -14.74 1.49
N PHE A 426 -39.44 -15.43 2.47
CA PHE A 426 -39.29 -16.87 2.59
C PHE A 426 -39.86 -17.60 1.38
N GLU A 427 -41.08 -17.23 0.95
CA GLU A 427 -41.77 -17.86 -0.18
C GLU A 427 -41.07 -17.57 -1.51
N HIS A 428 -40.59 -16.35 -1.70
CA HIS A 428 -40.02 -15.91 -2.97
C HIS A 428 -38.56 -16.35 -3.15
N TRP A 429 -37.71 -16.22 -2.12
CA TRP A 429 -36.27 -16.48 -2.25
C TRP A 429 -35.80 -17.77 -1.58
N VAL A 430 -36.40 -18.20 -0.46
CA VAL A 430 -35.95 -19.39 0.29
C VAL A 430 -36.60 -20.67 -0.25
N ARG A 431 -37.93 -20.68 -0.38
CA ARG A 431 -38.71 -21.86 -0.80
C ARG A 431 -38.27 -22.47 -2.14
N PRO A 432 -37.87 -21.71 -3.18
CA PRO A 432 -37.41 -22.31 -4.44
C PRO A 432 -36.19 -23.24 -4.32
N TYR A 433 -35.35 -23.07 -3.29
CA TYR A 433 -34.23 -23.98 -3.01
C TYR A 433 -34.72 -25.28 -2.36
N LEU A 434 -35.66 -25.17 -1.42
CA LEU A 434 -36.27 -26.31 -0.75
C LEU A 434 -37.05 -27.20 -1.72
N CYS A 435 -37.80 -26.60 -2.65
CA CYS A 435 -38.48 -27.34 -3.72
C CYS A 435 -37.54 -28.10 -4.67
N LYS A 436 -36.23 -27.81 -4.62
CA LYS A 436 -35.18 -28.49 -5.40
C LYS A 436 -34.27 -29.34 -4.51
N ASP A 437 -34.69 -29.64 -3.28
CA ASP A 437 -33.93 -30.38 -2.26
C ASP A 437 -32.54 -29.77 -1.99
N LYS A 438 -32.43 -28.44 -2.10
CA LYS A 438 -31.20 -27.69 -1.85
C LYS A 438 -31.27 -27.02 -0.49
N ARG A 439 -30.21 -27.22 0.30
CA ARG A 439 -29.97 -26.49 1.55
C ARG A 439 -29.54 -25.05 1.26
N ILE A 440 -29.92 -24.14 2.15
CA ILE A 440 -29.65 -22.72 2.03
C ILE A 440 -29.33 -22.07 3.37
N CYS A 441 -28.37 -21.17 3.36
CA CYS A 441 -28.11 -20.30 4.51
C CYS A 441 -28.62 -18.89 4.20
N VAL A 442 -29.32 -18.28 5.16
CA VAL A 442 -29.77 -16.89 5.08
C VAL A 442 -29.00 -16.10 6.11
N ILE A 443 -28.23 -15.12 5.67
CA ILE A 443 -27.54 -14.16 6.52
C ILE A 443 -28.41 -12.91 6.57
N ILE A 444 -28.76 -12.47 7.77
CA ILE A 444 -29.54 -11.25 7.99
C ILE A 444 -28.60 -10.28 8.69
N SER A 445 -28.24 -9.20 8.00
CA SER A 445 -27.45 -8.11 8.58
C SER A 445 -28.37 -6.95 8.96
N ASP A 446 -28.50 -6.74 10.26
CA ASP A 446 -29.30 -5.68 10.88
C ASP A 446 -28.87 -4.29 10.37
N ALA A 447 -29.85 -3.47 10.03
CA ALA A 447 -29.68 -2.12 9.47
C ALA A 447 -28.77 -2.02 8.22
N MET A 448 -28.75 -3.04 7.34
CA MET A 448 -27.94 -2.97 6.11
C MET A 448 -28.69 -2.28 4.96
N ARG A 449 -28.27 -1.05 4.61
CA ARG A 449 -28.82 -0.31 3.46
C ARG A 449 -28.53 -1.00 2.13
N TYR A 450 -29.37 -0.74 1.12
CA TYR A 450 -29.18 -1.24 -0.24
C TYR A 450 -27.78 -0.95 -0.81
N GLU A 451 -27.26 0.26 -0.58
CA GLU A 451 -25.93 0.68 -1.05
C GLU A 451 -24.77 -0.14 -0.46
N ILE A 452 -24.91 -0.62 0.78
CA ILE A 452 -23.94 -1.50 1.42
C ILE A 452 -24.03 -2.90 0.80
N GLY A 453 -25.25 -3.34 0.47
CA GLY A 453 -25.48 -4.58 -0.28
C GLY A 453 -24.88 -4.55 -1.69
N ASP A 454 -24.92 -3.40 -2.37
CA ASP A 454 -24.26 -3.19 -3.66
C ASP A 454 -22.73 -3.22 -3.54
N GLU A 455 -22.16 -2.60 -2.52
CA GLU A 455 -20.71 -2.71 -2.29
C GLU A 455 -20.30 -4.16 -2.01
N LEU A 456 -21.07 -4.85 -1.15
CA LEU A 456 -20.84 -6.26 -0.84
C LEU A 456 -20.97 -7.15 -2.08
N LEU A 457 -21.88 -6.84 -3.01
CA LEU A 457 -21.99 -7.53 -4.31
C LEU A 457 -20.65 -7.50 -5.05
N GLY A 458 -20.05 -6.32 -5.17
CA GLY A 458 -18.76 -6.13 -5.84
C GLY A 458 -17.65 -6.93 -5.17
N LEU A 459 -17.55 -6.85 -3.83
CA LEU A 459 -16.56 -7.59 -3.06
C LEU A 459 -16.73 -9.11 -3.20
N ILE A 460 -17.96 -9.63 -3.16
CA ILE A 460 -18.22 -11.06 -3.35
C ILE A 460 -17.81 -11.51 -4.74
N ARG A 461 -18.12 -10.72 -5.78
CA ARG A 461 -17.82 -11.12 -7.15
C ARG A 461 -16.32 -11.03 -7.46
N GLN A 462 -15.56 -10.20 -6.74
CA GLN A 462 -14.08 -10.20 -6.78
C GLN A 462 -13.46 -11.53 -6.31
N GLU A 463 -14.16 -12.28 -5.47
CA GLU A 463 -13.66 -13.56 -4.97
C GLU A 463 -13.70 -14.66 -6.05
N ASP A 464 -12.63 -15.45 -6.12
CA ASP A 464 -12.52 -16.56 -7.06
C ASP A 464 -13.61 -17.61 -6.83
N ARG A 465 -14.34 -17.96 -7.90
CA ARG A 465 -15.44 -18.93 -7.92
C ARG A 465 -16.70 -18.46 -7.21
N TYR A 466 -16.87 -17.19 -6.89
CA TYR A 466 -18.12 -16.68 -6.33
C TYR A 466 -18.94 -15.96 -7.40
N SER A 467 -20.25 -16.19 -7.41
CA SER A 467 -21.21 -15.39 -8.17
C SER A 467 -22.24 -14.83 -7.21
N ALA A 468 -22.66 -13.60 -7.46
CA ALA A 468 -23.70 -12.95 -6.70
C ALA A 468 -24.64 -12.13 -7.58
N GLU A 469 -25.90 -12.01 -7.17
CA GLU A 469 -26.92 -11.16 -7.80
C GLU A 469 -27.60 -10.35 -6.70
N LEU A 470 -27.89 -9.08 -6.96
CA LEU A 470 -28.56 -8.17 -6.02
C LEU A 470 -29.95 -7.81 -6.54
N GLU A 471 -30.96 -7.98 -5.70
CA GLU A 471 -32.34 -7.59 -5.97
C GLU A 471 -32.84 -6.67 -4.84
N PRO A 472 -33.63 -5.63 -5.14
CA PRO A 472 -34.29 -4.83 -4.10
C PRO A 472 -35.53 -5.54 -3.57
N ALA A 473 -35.78 -5.41 -2.27
CA ALA A 473 -37.06 -5.73 -1.65
C ALA A 473 -37.60 -4.50 -0.88
N LEU A 474 -38.92 -4.41 -0.77
CA LEU A 474 -39.60 -3.37 0.01
C LEU A 474 -39.79 -3.88 1.44
N SER A 475 -39.20 -3.21 2.43
CA SER A 475 -39.37 -3.55 3.84
C SER A 475 -40.81 -3.38 4.31
N THR A 476 -41.17 -4.03 5.40
CA THR A 476 -42.39 -3.69 6.16
C THR A 476 -42.30 -2.28 6.76
N LEU A 477 -43.46 -1.71 7.11
CA LEU A 477 -43.56 -0.52 7.95
C LEU A 477 -44.24 -0.85 9.29
N PRO A 478 -43.81 -0.26 10.43
CA PRO A 478 -42.58 0.53 10.56
C PRO A 478 -41.32 -0.28 10.19
N SER A 479 -40.28 0.38 9.68
CA SER A 479 -39.03 -0.26 9.24
C SER A 479 -38.07 -0.48 10.41
N TYR A 480 -38.50 -1.27 11.39
CA TYR A 480 -37.76 -1.55 12.62
C TYR A 480 -37.47 -3.05 12.78
N THR A 481 -36.44 -3.34 13.58
CA THR A 481 -35.84 -4.67 13.72
C THR A 481 -36.85 -5.78 13.99
N GLN A 482 -37.80 -5.59 14.93
CA GLN A 482 -38.71 -6.68 15.30
C GLN A 482 -39.63 -7.10 14.14
N LEU A 483 -40.19 -6.13 13.41
CA LEU A 483 -41.08 -6.43 12.29
C LEU A 483 -40.32 -6.88 11.05
N GLY A 484 -39.21 -6.23 10.71
CA GLY A 484 -38.38 -6.64 9.59
C GLY A 484 -37.85 -8.08 9.76
N MET A 485 -37.31 -8.42 10.93
CA MET A 485 -36.86 -9.79 11.20
C MET A 485 -38.01 -10.80 11.23
N ALA A 486 -39.20 -10.42 11.70
CA ALA A 486 -40.38 -11.28 11.65
C ALA A 486 -40.85 -11.55 10.22
N ALA A 487 -40.83 -10.52 9.36
CA ALA A 487 -41.26 -10.61 7.97
C ALA A 487 -40.39 -11.53 7.12
N LEU A 488 -39.11 -11.70 7.47
CA LEU A 488 -38.19 -12.60 6.78
C LEU A 488 -38.43 -14.09 7.11
N LEU A 489 -39.12 -14.41 8.21
CA LEU A 489 -39.43 -15.78 8.61
C LEU A 489 -40.57 -16.37 7.76
N PRO A 490 -40.73 -17.71 7.70
CA PRO A 490 -41.93 -18.30 7.14
C PRO A 490 -43.15 -17.84 7.96
N ASN A 491 -44.11 -17.19 7.31
CA ASN A 491 -45.26 -16.60 7.96
C ASN A 491 -46.52 -16.72 7.06
N LYS A 492 -47.69 -16.81 7.68
CA LYS A 492 -49.00 -16.62 7.03
C LYS A 492 -49.67 -15.33 7.50
N SER A 493 -49.44 -14.95 8.75
CA SER A 493 -49.80 -13.64 9.26
C SER A 493 -48.77 -13.05 10.21
N LEU A 494 -48.73 -11.71 10.23
CA LEU A 494 -47.87 -10.90 11.08
C LEU A 494 -48.75 -9.92 11.86
N ALA A 495 -48.56 -9.82 13.17
CA ALA A 495 -49.27 -8.88 14.02
C ALA A 495 -48.30 -8.19 14.98
N ILE A 496 -48.50 -6.90 15.21
CA ILE A 496 -47.85 -6.20 16.32
C ILE A 496 -48.60 -6.58 17.60
N ALA A 497 -47.87 -7.06 18.61
CA ALA A 497 -48.47 -7.44 19.88
C ALA A 497 -49.15 -6.23 20.54
N ASP A 498 -50.33 -6.45 21.10
CA ASP A 498 -51.09 -5.41 21.81
C ASP A 498 -50.49 -5.15 23.21
N ASN A 499 -49.25 -4.65 23.24
CA ASN A 499 -48.47 -4.35 24.44
C ASN A 499 -47.55 -3.12 24.22
N ASP A 500 -46.75 -2.77 25.22
CA ASP A 500 -45.85 -1.60 25.21
C ASP A 500 -44.43 -1.90 24.70
N THR A 501 -44.20 -3.09 24.13
CA THR A 501 -42.85 -3.54 23.74
C THR A 501 -42.57 -3.45 22.26
N GLY A 502 -43.60 -3.23 21.42
CA GLY A 502 -43.48 -3.29 19.96
C GLY A 502 -43.10 -4.68 19.44
N THR A 503 -43.32 -5.74 20.23
CA THR A 503 -43.00 -7.12 19.85
C THR A 503 -43.90 -7.58 18.69
N VAL A 504 -43.36 -8.39 17.78
CA VAL A 504 -44.12 -8.91 16.64
C VAL A 504 -44.41 -10.41 16.81
N LEU A 505 -45.62 -10.78 16.44
CA LEU A 505 -46.12 -12.15 16.41
C LEU A 505 -46.14 -12.65 14.96
N VAL A 506 -45.58 -13.84 14.75
CA VAL A 506 -45.64 -14.61 13.50
C VAL A 506 -46.57 -15.79 13.74
N ASP A 507 -47.69 -15.84 13.03
CA ASP A 507 -48.73 -16.86 13.20
C ASP A 507 -49.15 -17.03 14.69
N GLY A 508 -49.23 -15.90 15.41
CA GLY A 508 -49.57 -15.84 16.85
C GLY A 508 -48.43 -16.15 17.82
N GLN A 509 -47.20 -16.43 17.34
CA GLN A 509 -46.03 -16.71 18.18
C GLN A 509 -45.03 -15.55 18.14
N SER A 510 -44.48 -15.16 19.29
CA SER A 510 -43.43 -14.11 19.32
C SER A 510 -42.22 -14.52 18.47
N SER A 511 -41.69 -13.60 17.67
CA SER A 511 -40.44 -13.79 16.90
C SER A 511 -39.21 -13.22 17.60
N GLN A 512 -39.36 -12.72 18.84
CA GLN A 512 -38.28 -12.04 19.56
C GLN A 512 -37.20 -13.05 19.99
N GLY A 513 -35.96 -12.81 19.54
CA GLY A 513 -34.79 -13.60 19.89
C GLY A 513 -34.63 -14.93 19.14
N THR A 514 -33.40 -15.41 19.08
CA THR A 514 -32.97 -16.58 18.29
C THR A 514 -33.72 -17.88 18.64
N VAL A 515 -34.09 -18.05 19.92
CA VAL A 515 -34.82 -19.23 20.39
C VAL A 515 -36.21 -19.31 19.74
N ASN A 516 -36.96 -18.22 19.74
CA ASN A 516 -38.30 -18.21 19.18
C ASN A 516 -38.28 -18.29 17.65
N ARG A 517 -37.32 -17.63 17.01
CA ARG A 517 -37.07 -17.74 15.56
C ARG A 517 -36.75 -19.16 15.14
N THR A 518 -35.97 -19.88 15.94
CA THR A 518 -35.69 -21.31 15.73
C THR A 518 -36.97 -22.13 15.81
N LYS A 519 -37.84 -21.90 16.81
CA LYS A 519 -39.12 -22.62 16.91
C LYS A 519 -40.01 -22.40 15.68
N ILE A 520 -40.11 -21.16 15.18
CA ILE A 520 -40.87 -20.82 13.97
C ILE A 520 -40.30 -21.56 12.75
N LEU A 521 -38.98 -21.52 12.55
CA LEU A 521 -38.32 -22.23 11.45
C LEU A 521 -38.51 -23.76 11.55
N GLN A 522 -38.36 -24.34 12.74
CA GLN A 522 -38.57 -25.76 12.97
C GLN A 522 -40.01 -26.19 12.69
N ALA A 523 -40.99 -25.38 13.10
CA ALA A 523 -42.40 -25.66 12.83
C ALA A 523 -42.72 -25.64 11.33
N ALA A 524 -42.07 -24.77 10.56
CA ALA A 524 -42.27 -24.66 9.11
C ALA A 524 -41.49 -25.68 8.28
N LEU A 525 -40.46 -26.32 8.85
CA LEU A 525 -39.47 -27.14 8.13
C LEU A 525 -39.28 -28.54 8.74
N ASP A 526 -40.28 -29.06 9.43
CA ASP A 526 -40.27 -30.40 10.07
C ASP A 526 -39.01 -30.62 10.95
N GLY A 527 -38.64 -29.60 11.70
CA GLY A 527 -37.48 -29.60 12.60
C GLY A 527 -36.12 -29.30 11.93
N ARG A 528 -36.06 -29.17 10.60
CA ARG A 528 -34.81 -28.95 9.83
C ARG A 528 -34.50 -27.47 9.57
N GLY A 529 -34.97 -26.59 10.44
CA GLY A 529 -34.70 -25.15 10.38
C GLY A 529 -34.10 -24.64 11.68
N GLN A 530 -33.15 -23.72 11.62
CA GLN A 530 -32.52 -23.17 12.82
C GLN A 530 -32.05 -21.72 12.62
N ALA A 531 -32.08 -20.93 13.70
CA ALA A 531 -31.46 -19.61 13.77
C ALA A 531 -30.24 -19.62 14.70
N VAL A 532 -29.18 -18.91 14.32
CA VAL A 532 -27.95 -18.71 15.12
C VAL A 532 -27.46 -17.26 14.99
N LYS A 533 -26.60 -16.82 15.92
CA LYS A 533 -25.88 -15.54 15.76
C LYS A 533 -24.63 -15.76 14.91
N ALA A 534 -24.23 -14.74 14.16
CA ALA A 534 -23.00 -14.76 13.37
C ALA A 534 -21.77 -14.98 14.27
N GLU A 535 -21.71 -14.32 15.43
CA GLU A 535 -20.63 -14.50 16.42
C GLU A 535 -20.49 -15.96 16.86
N ASP A 536 -21.59 -16.58 17.29
CA ASP A 536 -21.61 -17.98 17.72
C ASP A 536 -21.16 -18.92 16.60
N PHE A 537 -21.62 -18.69 15.36
CA PHE A 537 -21.21 -19.48 14.19
C PHE A 537 -19.70 -19.30 13.90
N MET A 538 -19.18 -18.09 14.04
CA MET A 538 -17.76 -17.81 13.81
C MET A 538 -16.84 -18.50 14.83
N GLN A 539 -17.33 -18.88 16.01
CA GLN A 539 -16.58 -19.64 17.01
C GLN A 539 -16.51 -21.15 16.72
N LEU A 540 -17.41 -21.69 15.87
CA LEU A 540 -17.44 -23.12 15.54
C LEU A 540 -16.18 -23.54 14.76
N ASN A 541 -15.70 -24.75 15.02
CA ASN A 541 -14.68 -25.36 14.17
C ASN A 541 -15.29 -25.81 12.82
N ARG A 542 -14.46 -26.31 11.90
CA ARG A 542 -14.92 -26.74 10.56
C ARG A 542 -15.87 -27.93 10.59
N GLU A 543 -15.70 -28.86 11.53
CA GLU A 543 -16.54 -30.05 11.67
C GLU A 543 -17.91 -29.69 12.25
N ASP A 544 -17.93 -28.92 13.34
CA ASP A 544 -19.17 -28.43 13.97
C ASP A 544 -19.99 -27.59 13.00
N SER A 545 -19.32 -26.72 12.23
CA SER A 545 -19.97 -25.92 11.17
C SER A 545 -20.65 -26.83 10.13
N ARG A 546 -20.01 -27.94 9.74
CA ARG A 546 -20.58 -28.89 8.78
C ARG A 546 -21.72 -29.70 9.36
N GLU A 547 -21.62 -30.07 10.64
CA GLU A 547 -22.68 -30.79 11.35
C GLU A 547 -23.94 -29.93 11.46
N LEU A 548 -23.79 -28.68 11.89
CA LEU A 548 -24.87 -27.70 11.94
C LEU A 548 -25.56 -27.54 10.58
N LEU A 549 -24.79 -27.43 9.50
CA LEU A 549 -25.32 -27.34 8.13
C LEU A 549 -25.93 -28.65 7.60
N LYS A 550 -25.57 -29.81 8.14
CA LYS A 550 -26.18 -31.10 7.78
C LYS A 550 -27.52 -31.30 8.48
N GLY A 551 -27.66 -30.82 9.72
CA GLY A 551 -28.90 -30.90 10.49
C GLY A 551 -30.01 -29.99 10.00
N ASN A 552 -29.69 -29.00 9.16
CA ASN A 552 -30.62 -27.96 8.74
C ASN A 552 -30.71 -27.83 7.21
N ASP A 553 -31.94 -27.75 6.69
CA ASP A 553 -32.19 -27.31 5.31
C ASP A 553 -32.08 -25.80 5.18
N VAL A 554 -32.50 -25.08 6.22
CA VAL A 554 -32.48 -23.62 6.29
C VAL A 554 -31.79 -23.20 7.58
N LEU A 555 -30.65 -22.52 7.44
CA LEU A 555 -29.93 -21.93 8.57
C LEU A 555 -29.98 -20.41 8.47
N TYR A 556 -30.61 -19.75 9.43
CA TYR A 556 -30.62 -18.30 9.55
C TYR A 556 -29.49 -17.84 10.46
N ILE A 557 -28.71 -16.86 10.01
CA ILE A 557 -27.54 -16.33 10.71
C ILE A 557 -27.73 -14.83 10.88
N TYR A 558 -27.84 -14.37 12.11
CA TYR A 558 -28.10 -12.97 12.44
C TYR A 558 -26.78 -12.23 12.76
N HIS A 559 -26.52 -11.16 12.02
CA HIS A 559 -25.40 -10.23 12.19
C HIS A 559 -25.98 -8.83 12.47
N ASN A 560 -25.39 -8.04 13.37
CA ASN A 560 -26.02 -6.79 13.82
C ASN A 560 -25.06 -5.62 14.07
N ARG A 561 -23.86 -5.63 13.48
CA ARG A 561 -22.83 -4.62 13.78
C ARG A 561 -23.28 -3.18 13.52
N ILE A 562 -23.89 -2.91 12.36
CA ILE A 562 -24.31 -1.55 11.97
C ILE A 562 -25.30 -1.01 12.98
N ASP A 563 -26.41 -1.72 13.19
CA ASP A 563 -27.45 -1.34 14.13
C ASP A 563 -26.90 -1.17 15.55
N HIS A 564 -26.16 -2.17 16.06
CA HIS A 564 -25.61 -2.13 17.41
C HIS A 564 -24.70 -0.92 17.68
N THR A 565 -23.97 -0.46 16.66
CA THR A 565 -23.14 0.74 16.73
C THR A 565 -23.96 2.01 16.53
N GLY A 566 -24.86 2.03 15.55
CA GLY A 566 -25.69 3.16 15.16
C GLY A 566 -26.69 3.59 16.23
N ASP A 567 -27.34 2.63 16.89
CA ASP A 567 -28.48 2.93 17.76
C ASP A 567 -28.12 3.58 19.10
N LYS A 568 -26.86 3.45 19.51
CA LYS A 568 -26.38 3.98 20.78
C LYS A 568 -25.86 5.40 20.61
N MET A 569 -26.37 6.32 21.42
CA MET A 569 -25.96 7.73 21.43
C MET A 569 -24.44 7.97 21.45
N HIS A 570 -23.67 7.15 22.18
CA HIS A 570 -22.21 7.32 22.30
C HIS A 570 -21.40 6.71 21.15
N SER A 571 -22.01 5.88 20.29
CA SER A 571 -21.33 5.24 19.16
C SER A 571 -22.01 5.50 17.82
N GLU A 572 -23.14 6.23 17.77
CA GLU A 572 -23.88 6.50 16.54
C GLU A 572 -23.01 7.20 15.48
N GLY A 573 -22.09 8.06 15.91
CA GLY A 573 -21.11 8.71 15.05
C GLY A 573 -20.24 7.71 14.27
N GLN A 574 -20.18 6.44 14.70
CA GLN A 574 -19.37 5.35 14.14
C GLN A 574 -20.12 4.40 13.20
N ALA A 575 -21.35 4.72 12.81
CA ALA A 575 -22.17 3.88 11.94
C ALA A 575 -21.50 3.56 10.59
N PHE A 576 -20.75 4.50 10.01
CA PHE A 576 -20.07 4.28 8.74
C PHE A 576 -18.79 3.44 8.86
N GLU A 577 -18.02 3.55 9.94
CA GLU A 577 -16.97 2.56 10.23
C GLU A 577 -17.54 1.17 10.48
N ALA A 578 -18.69 1.08 11.16
CA ALA A 578 -19.38 -0.18 11.35
C ALA A 578 -19.85 -0.79 10.01
N ALA A 579 -20.23 0.03 9.03
CA ALA A 579 -20.55 -0.43 7.68
C ALA A 579 -19.32 -1.01 6.96
N GLU A 580 -18.15 -0.34 7.01
CA GLU A 580 -16.91 -0.89 6.42
C GLU A 580 -16.52 -2.23 7.06
N GLN A 581 -16.58 -2.32 8.40
CA GLN A 581 -16.29 -3.56 9.13
C GLN A 581 -17.31 -4.66 8.82
N THR A 582 -18.57 -4.31 8.56
CA THR A 582 -19.62 -5.25 8.19
C THR A 582 -19.31 -5.92 6.85
N LEU A 583 -18.77 -5.19 5.87
CA LEU A 583 -18.37 -5.78 4.60
C LEU A 583 -17.31 -6.87 4.79
N ASP A 584 -16.27 -6.59 5.59
CA ASP A 584 -15.22 -7.56 5.94
C ASP A 584 -15.78 -8.78 6.69
N ASP A 585 -16.63 -8.54 7.68
CA ASP A 585 -17.26 -9.59 8.49
C ASP A 585 -18.11 -10.52 7.63
N LEU A 586 -18.90 -9.96 6.71
CA LEU A 586 -19.76 -10.73 5.81
C LEU A 586 -18.94 -11.55 4.80
N ILE A 587 -17.87 -11.00 4.24
CA ILE A 587 -16.95 -11.77 3.37
C ILE A 587 -16.31 -12.94 4.14
N ARG A 588 -15.84 -12.71 5.37
CA ARG A 588 -15.29 -13.78 6.22
C ARG A 588 -16.33 -14.85 6.53
N LEU A 589 -17.55 -14.45 6.86
CA LEU A 589 -18.67 -15.36 7.14
C LEU A 589 -19.03 -16.21 5.89
N ILE A 590 -19.12 -15.58 4.72
CA ILE A 590 -19.36 -16.27 3.43
C ILE A 590 -18.25 -17.29 3.15
N LYS A 591 -16.98 -16.92 3.33
CA LYS A 591 -15.84 -17.83 3.15
C LYS A 591 -15.89 -19.01 4.13
N LYS A 592 -16.25 -18.77 5.39
CA LYS A 592 -16.40 -19.84 6.40
C LYS A 592 -17.54 -20.80 6.05
N LEU A 593 -18.72 -20.28 5.71
CA LEU A 593 -19.89 -21.08 5.31
C LEU A 593 -19.58 -21.96 4.10
N THR A 594 -18.96 -21.38 3.08
CA THR A 594 -18.59 -22.13 1.87
C THR A 594 -17.48 -23.14 2.12
N ALA A 595 -16.53 -22.89 3.04
CA ALA A 595 -15.55 -23.90 3.48
C ALA A 595 -16.18 -25.09 4.23
N ALA A 596 -17.37 -24.88 4.80
CA ALA A 596 -18.25 -25.87 5.41
C ALA A 596 -19.28 -26.48 4.43
N ASN A 597 -19.12 -26.26 3.13
CA ASN A 597 -19.97 -26.79 2.03
C ASN A 597 -21.38 -26.17 1.90
N ALA A 598 -21.61 -24.97 2.44
CA ALA A 598 -22.81 -24.18 2.10
C ALA A 598 -22.61 -23.53 0.72
N ASN A 599 -23.31 -24.02 -0.30
CA ASN A 599 -23.12 -23.56 -1.69
C ASN A 599 -24.14 -22.51 -2.15
N ASN A 600 -25.28 -22.40 -1.47
CA ASN A 600 -26.32 -21.41 -1.75
C ASN A 600 -26.48 -20.54 -0.51
N LEU A 601 -26.25 -19.24 -0.65
CA LEU A 601 -26.44 -18.27 0.43
C LEU A 601 -27.39 -17.16 -0.04
N LEU A 602 -28.23 -16.69 0.86
CA LEU A 602 -28.94 -15.43 0.73
C LEU A 602 -28.40 -14.47 1.79
N ILE A 603 -28.21 -13.21 1.44
CA ILE A 603 -27.87 -12.16 2.41
C ILE A 603 -28.91 -11.07 2.25
N THR A 604 -29.51 -10.62 3.35
CA THR A 604 -30.56 -9.59 3.35
C THR A 604 -30.48 -8.73 4.60
N ALA A 605 -31.32 -7.70 4.66
CA ALA A 605 -31.53 -6.87 5.83
C ALA A 605 -32.98 -6.95 6.32
N ASP A 606 -33.19 -6.54 7.56
CA ASP A 606 -34.50 -6.28 8.15
C ASP A 606 -35.00 -4.86 7.87
N HIS A 607 -34.10 -3.87 7.93
CA HIS A 607 -34.33 -2.50 7.50
C HIS A 607 -33.00 -1.83 7.08
N GLY A 608 -33.11 -0.63 6.51
CA GLY A 608 -31.99 0.31 6.40
C GLY A 608 -32.06 1.40 7.48
N PHE A 609 -31.42 2.54 7.22
CA PHE A 609 -31.37 3.64 8.18
C PHE A 609 -31.13 4.99 7.48
N ILE A 610 -31.55 6.06 8.13
CA ILE A 610 -31.09 7.42 7.83
C ILE A 610 -29.87 7.69 8.71
N TYR A 611 -28.83 8.28 8.10
CA TYR A 611 -27.69 8.82 8.82
C TYR A 611 -27.33 10.22 8.34
N GLN A 612 -27.09 11.11 9.29
CA GLN A 612 -26.50 12.43 9.07
C GLN A 612 -25.33 12.59 10.04
N ASN A 613 -24.15 12.94 9.53
CA ASN A 613 -22.95 13.03 10.34
C ASN A 613 -22.98 14.23 11.29
N ARG A 614 -23.62 15.34 10.87
CA ARG A 614 -23.80 16.52 11.71
C ARG A 614 -24.77 16.24 12.86
N GLU A 615 -24.54 16.90 13.99
CA GLU A 615 -25.58 17.01 15.02
C GLU A 615 -26.77 17.79 14.47
N LEU A 616 -27.97 17.29 14.75
CA LEU A 616 -29.20 17.90 14.29
C LEU A 616 -29.58 19.08 15.17
N ASP A 617 -30.06 20.15 14.54
CA ASP A 617 -30.59 21.31 15.23
C ASP A 617 -31.98 21.00 15.81
N GLU A 618 -32.43 21.77 16.81
CA GLU A 618 -33.79 21.59 17.37
C GLU A 618 -34.90 21.71 16.31
N SER A 619 -34.66 22.48 15.24
CA SER A 619 -35.59 22.63 14.11
C SER A 619 -35.75 21.38 13.26
N ASP A 620 -34.84 20.41 13.33
CA ASP A 620 -34.90 19.15 12.57
C ASP A 620 -35.78 18.09 13.25
N PHE A 621 -36.23 18.36 14.48
CA PHE A 621 -37.17 17.51 15.21
C PHE A 621 -38.60 18.01 15.00
N LEU A 622 -39.54 17.06 14.96
CA LEU A 622 -40.96 17.43 14.94
C LEU A 622 -41.33 18.15 16.25
N GLY A 623 -41.83 19.38 16.11
CA GLY A 623 -42.39 20.15 17.22
C GLY A 623 -43.79 19.68 17.66
N ASP A 624 -44.48 18.92 16.81
CA ASP A 624 -45.83 18.43 17.09
C ASP A 624 -45.81 17.28 18.11
N ALA A 625 -46.62 17.42 19.16
CA ALA A 625 -46.79 16.37 20.16
C ALA A 625 -47.65 15.23 19.59
N VAL A 626 -47.13 14.01 19.67
CA VAL A 626 -47.89 12.78 19.39
C VAL A 626 -49.08 12.70 20.35
N SER A 627 -50.29 12.56 19.81
CA SER A 627 -51.56 12.47 20.56
C SER A 627 -52.46 11.34 20.03
N GLY A 628 -53.26 10.76 20.92
CA GLY A 628 -54.16 9.66 20.64
C GLY A 628 -54.79 9.11 21.92
N ASP A 629 -55.79 8.26 21.77
CA ASP A 629 -56.51 7.67 22.90
C ASP A 629 -55.61 6.76 23.75
N ASP A 630 -54.80 5.93 23.09
CA ASP A 630 -53.92 4.96 23.73
C ASP A 630 -52.61 4.81 22.95
N ILE A 631 -51.52 5.36 23.47
CA ILE A 631 -50.19 5.29 22.83
C ILE A 631 -49.39 4.18 23.50
N ARG A 632 -49.13 3.12 22.74
CA ARG A 632 -48.50 1.89 23.22
C ARG A 632 -46.99 1.90 23.11
N TYR A 633 -46.44 2.43 22.03
CA TYR A 633 -45.00 2.46 21.82
C TYR A 633 -44.58 3.70 21.06
N ARG A 634 -43.40 4.23 21.37
CA ARG A 634 -42.80 5.39 20.70
C ARG A 634 -41.34 5.12 20.40
N ASP A 635 -40.97 5.31 19.15
CA ASP A 635 -39.59 5.40 18.68
C ASP A 635 -39.32 6.78 18.05
N ARG A 636 -38.10 7.02 17.59
CA ARG A 636 -37.68 8.24 16.90
C ARG A 636 -38.38 8.41 15.55
N ARG A 637 -38.78 7.32 14.89
CA ARG A 637 -39.37 7.35 13.53
C ARG A 637 -40.75 6.71 13.43
N PHE A 638 -41.35 6.28 14.53
CA PHE A 638 -42.74 5.81 14.50
C PHE A 638 -43.38 5.79 15.89
N VAL A 639 -44.71 5.70 15.89
CA VAL A 639 -45.55 5.54 17.07
C VAL A 639 -46.54 4.43 16.79
N LEU A 640 -46.77 3.57 17.78
CA LEU A 640 -47.80 2.54 17.77
C LEU A 640 -48.86 2.87 18.82
N GLY A 641 -50.13 2.72 18.47
CA GLY A 641 -51.23 2.96 19.40
C GLY A 641 -52.59 2.62 18.83
N LYS A 642 -53.63 3.12 19.49
CA LYS A 642 -55.04 3.02 19.09
C LYS A 642 -55.69 4.41 19.22
N GLY A 643 -56.53 4.78 18.27
CA GLY A 643 -57.17 6.10 18.24
C GLY A 643 -56.15 7.25 18.12
N LEU A 644 -55.09 7.05 17.32
CA LEU A 644 -54.06 8.04 17.07
C LEU A 644 -54.64 9.24 16.30
N SER A 645 -54.42 10.45 16.82
CA SER A 645 -54.96 11.68 16.24
C SER A 645 -54.23 12.05 14.96
N ALA A 646 -54.97 12.36 13.89
CA ALA A 646 -54.39 12.77 12.63
C ALA A 646 -53.59 14.08 12.77
N SER A 647 -52.39 14.12 12.19
CA SER A 647 -51.53 15.31 12.13
C SER A 647 -50.86 15.38 10.77
N PRO A 648 -50.68 16.59 10.18
CA PRO A 648 -49.99 16.75 8.91
C PRO A 648 -48.50 16.33 8.96
N ALA A 649 -47.90 16.29 10.16
CA ALA A 649 -46.49 15.92 10.36
C ALA A 649 -46.25 14.40 10.28
N PHE A 650 -47.31 13.60 10.36
CA PHE A 650 -47.24 12.14 10.33
C PHE A 650 -48.05 11.60 9.16
N HIS A 651 -47.60 10.47 8.62
CA HIS A 651 -48.46 9.59 7.86
C HIS A 651 -49.06 8.55 8.81
N HIS A 652 -50.37 8.31 8.71
CA HIS A 652 -51.09 7.34 9.53
C HIS A 652 -51.47 6.12 8.68
N PHE A 653 -51.01 4.95 9.10
CA PHE A 653 -51.40 3.64 8.55
C PHE A 653 -52.20 2.81 9.55
N SER A 654 -53.21 2.09 9.08
CA SER A 654 -53.79 0.96 9.81
C SER A 654 -52.96 -0.32 9.60
N SER A 655 -53.10 -1.30 10.50
CA SER A 655 -52.56 -2.66 10.31
C SER A 655 -52.89 -3.22 8.92
N GLU A 656 -54.14 -3.10 8.46
CA GLU A 656 -54.56 -3.64 7.15
C GLU A 656 -53.80 -3.00 5.99
N GLN A 657 -53.59 -1.68 6.01
CA GLN A 657 -52.84 -0.99 4.96
C GLN A 657 -51.38 -1.44 4.89
N LEU A 658 -50.83 -1.91 6.01
CA LEU A 658 -49.48 -2.45 6.13
C LEU A 658 -49.40 -3.97 5.89
N GLY A 659 -50.53 -4.63 5.62
CA GLY A 659 -50.60 -6.08 5.47
C GLY A 659 -50.39 -6.84 6.79
N LEU A 660 -50.73 -6.21 7.91
CA LEU A 660 -50.65 -6.77 9.26
C LEU A 660 -52.04 -7.15 9.78
N ASP A 661 -52.09 -8.16 10.63
CA ASP A 661 -53.27 -8.55 11.40
C ASP A 661 -53.43 -7.64 12.65
N GLY A 662 -54.67 -7.49 13.11
CA GLY A 662 -55.03 -6.74 14.31
C GLY A 662 -55.50 -5.31 14.03
N ASP A 663 -55.59 -4.51 15.10
CA ASP A 663 -56.15 -3.16 15.12
C ASP A 663 -55.12 -2.09 15.55
N MET A 664 -53.82 -2.40 15.48
CA MET A 664 -52.77 -1.45 15.81
C MET A 664 -52.69 -0.36 14.74
N GLU A 665 -52.66 0.89 15.18
CA GLU A 665 -52.43 2.05 14.33
C GLU A 665 -50.96 2.46 14.40
N VAL A 666 -50.44 2.89 13.25
CA VAL A 666 -49.03 3.26 13.08
C VAL A 666 -48.95 4.69 12.55
N GLN A 667 -48.22 5.55 13.26
CA GLN A 667 -47.88 6.89 12.78
C GLN A 667 -46.39 7.01 12.52
N ILE A 668 -46.03 7.50 11.34
CA ILE A 668 -44.64 7.68 10.91
C ILE A 668 -44.41 9.16 10.57
N PRO A 669 -43.43 9.84 11.19
CA PRO A 669 -42.99 11.17 10.77
C PRO A 669 -42.72 11.21 9.26
N LYS A 670 -43.33 12.20 8.58
CA LYS A 670 -43.17 12.34 7.13
C LYS A 670 -41.72 12.63 6.76
N SER A 671 -41.32 12.17 5.56
CA SER A 671 -39.98 12.42 5.01
C SER A 671 -38.88 11.94 5.99
N ILE A 672 -37.86 12.76 6.24
CA ILE A 672 -36.69 12.43 7.07
C ILE A 672 -36.80 12.93 8.53
N ASN A 673 -37.98 13.45 8.90
CA ASN A 673 -38.24 14.05 10.21
C ASN A 673 -38.20 13.02 11.35
N ARG A 674 -37.85 13.43 12.56
CA ARG A 674 -37.79 12.49 13.69
C ARG A 674 -38.37 13.09 14.97
N LEU A 675 -38.88 12.20 15.82
CA LEU A 675 -39.34 12.49 17.16
C LEU A 675 -38.15 12.59 18.12
N ARG A 676 -38.29 13.45 19.12
CA ARG A 676 -37.31 13.56 20.20
C ARG A 676 -37.59 12.52 21.29
N LEU A 677 -36.62 11.64 21.52
CA LEU A 677 -36.62 10.71 22.65
C LEU A 677 -35.44 11.02 23.58
N LYS A 678 -35.73 11.12 24.88
CA LYS A 678 -34.70 11.43 25.88
C LYS A 678 -33.64 10.33 25.92
N GLY A 679 -32.37 10.72 25.88
CA GLY A 679 -31.23 9.81 25.99
C GLY A 679 -30.97 8.94 24.76
N SER A 680 -31.62 9.24 23.61
CA SER A 680 -31.41 8.53 22.35
C SER A 680 -30.53 9.36 21.41
N GLY A 681 -29.70 8.67 20.62
CA GLY A 681 -28.96 9.27 19.50
C GLY A 681 -29.92 9.79 18.43
N SER A 682 -29.46 10.78 17.67
CA SER A 682 -30.27 11.44 16.63
C SER A 682 -29.64 11.39 15.24
N ARG A 683 -28.36 11.03 15.12
CA ARG A 683 -27.65 10.95 13.84
C ARG A 683 -28.05 9.72 13.07
N PHE A 684 -28.23 8.59 13.75
CA PHE A 684 -28.69 7.32 13.19
C PHE A 684 -30.12 7.02 13.63
N VAL A 685 -31.03 6.86 12.67
CA VAL A 685 -32.44 6.51 12.95
C VAL A 685 -33.00 5.58 11.88
N HIS A 686 -33.93 4.72 12.29
CA HIS A 686 -34.71 3.84 11.42
C HIS A 686 -36.15 3.73 11.95
N GLY A 687 -37.05 3.07 11.22
CA GLY A 687 -38.46 2.92 11.58
C GLY A 687 -39.43 3.71 10.70
N GLY A 688 -38.92 4.59 9.84
CA GLY A 688 -39.72 5.43 8.94
C GLY A 688 -39.88 4.87 7.52
N ALA A 689 -40.41 5.70 6.64
CA ALA A 689 -40.74 5.32 5.26
C ALA A 689 -39.75 5.88 4.21
N SER A 690 -38.57 6.35 4.60
CA SER A 690 -37.59 6.84 3.61
C SER A 690 -37.03 5.70 2.76
N LEU A 691 -36.64 5.98 1.53
CA LEU A 691 -36.05 4.98 0.62
C LEU A 691 -34.79 4.32 1.22
N GLN A 692 -34.00 5.07 1.99
CA GLN A 692 -32.83 4.55 2.72
C GLN A 692 -33.19 3.52 3.77
N GLU A 693 -34.36 3.63 4.40
CA GLU A 693 -34.86 2.70 5.41
C GLU A 693 -35.59 1.50 4.78
N VAL A 694 -36.36 1.72 3.71
CA VAL A 694 -37.32 0.71 3.21
C VAL A 694 -36.86 -0.08 2.01
N VAL A 695 -35.82 0.37 1.29
CA VAL A 695 -35.23 -0.42 0.20
C VAL A 695 -34.09 -1.24 0.77
N ILE A 696 -34.35 -2.53 0.96
CA ILE A 696 -33.40 -3.49 1.52
C ILE A 696 -32.78 -4.36 0.42
N PRO A 697 -31.50 -4.73 0.55
CA PRO A 697 -30.83 -5.60 -0.42
C PRO A 697 -31.17 -7.07 -0.20
N VAL A 698 -31.34 -7.84 -1.28
CA VAL A 698 -31.36 -9.31 -1.27
C VAL A 698 -30.28 -9.82 -2.21
N LEU A 699 -29.19 -10.35 -1.64
CA LEU A 699 -28.08 -10.93 -2.37
C LEU A 699 -28.21 -12.44 -2.48
N LYS A 700 -28.19 -12.96 -3.71
CA LYS A 700 -28.11 -14.41 -4.00
C LYS A 700 -26.67 -14.78 -4.28
N VAL A 701 -26.03 -15.53 -3.40
CA VAL A 701 -24.61 -15.93 -3.56
C VAL A 701 -24.50 -17.42 -3.82
N ASN A 702 -23.71 -17.75 -4.85
CA ASN A 702 -23.41 -19.14 -5.23
C ASN A 702 -21.92 -19.34 -5.41
N LYS A 703 -21.39 -20.48 -4.93
CA LYS A 703 -20.00 -20.89 -5.16
C LYS A 703 -19.89 -21.86 -6.34
N LYS A 704 -19.16 -21.45 -7.37
CA LYS A 704 -18.84 -22.22 -8.58
C LYS A 704 -17.71 -23.24 -8.35
N ARG A 705 -17.56 -24.16 -9.30
CA ARG A 705 -16.53 -25.23 -9.26
C ARG A 705 -15.21 -24.84 -9.94
N GLN A 706 -15.28 -24.05 -11.01
CA GLN A 706 -14.13 -23.62 -11.79
C GLN A 706 -13.79 -22.17 -11.44
N SER A 707 -12.49 -21.85 -11.45
CA SER A 707 -12.01 -20.49 -11.29
C SER A 707 -12.59 -19.61 -12.39
N ASP A 708 -13.02 -18.41 -12.02
CA ASP A 708 -13.67 -17.47 -12.92
C ASP A 708 -13.06 -16.06 -12.86
N VAL A 709 -11.86 -15.94 -12.29
CA VAL A 709 -11.09 -14.70 -12.25
C VAL A 709 -9.90 -14.76 -13.22
N SER A 710 -9.56 -13.60 -13.78
CA SER A 710 -8.36 -13.35 -14.59
C SER A 710 -7.71 -12.05 -14.11
N ALA A 711 -6.49 -11.74 -14.52
CA ALA A 711 -5.88 -10.43 -14.28
C ALA A 711 -5.95 -9.57 -15.55
N VAL A 712 -6.03 -8.24 -15.43
CA VAL A 712 -5.98 -7.33 -16.57
C VAL A 712 -4.70 -7.54 -17.39
N GLU A 713 -4.80 -7.43 -18.71
CA GLU A 713 -3.63 -7.45 -19.59
C GLU A 713 -3.07 -6.03 -19.77
N VAL A 714 -1.74 -5.91 -19.79
CA VAL A 714 -1.03 -4.66 -19.92
C VAL A 714 -0.22 -4.66 -21.22
N ASP A 715 -0.43 -3.63 -22.03
CA ASP A 715 0.32 -3.39 -23.25
C ASP A 715 1.28 -2.22 -23.09
N ILE A 716 2.41 -2.31 -23.78
CA ILE A 716 3.38 -1.21 -23.88
C ILE A 716 3.06 -0.46 -25.17
N LEU A 717 2.49 0.74 -25.05
CA LEU A 717 2.26 1.60 -26.21
C LEU A 717 3.60 2.20 -26.65
N ARG A 718 4.14 1.67 -27.74
CA ARG A 718 5.38 2.17 -28.32
C ARG A 718 5.15 3.58 -28.89
N GLY A 719 6.00 4.54 -28.51
CA GLY A 719 6.05 5.86 -29.13
C GLY A 719 6.54 5.80 -30.59
N ALA A 720 6.68 6.97 -31.23
CA ALA A 720 7.10 7.03 -32.63
C ALA A 720 8.52 6.51 -32.92
N SER A 721 9.39 6.45 -31.90
CA SER A 721 10.78 6.00 -32.00
C SER A 721 11.02 4.70 -31.22
N SER A 722 11.78 3.78 -31.82
CA SER A 722 12.34 2.60 -31.15
C SER A 722 13.79 2.81 -30.70
N VAL A 723 14.25 4.07 -30.68
CA VAL A 723 15.62 4.46 -30.32
C VAL A 723 15.58 5.38 -29.11
N ILE A 724 16.40 5.09 -28.11
CA ILE A 724 16.57 5.91 -26.91
C ILE A 724 17.80 6.79 -27.14
N THR A 725 17.59 8.10 -27.26
CA THR A 725 18.66 9.08 -27.54
C THR A 725 18.95 10.01 -26.36
N SER A 726 18.00 10.14 -25.44
CA SER A 726 18.08 10.96 -24.22
C SER A 726 18.40 10.12 -22.99
N GLY A 727 18.79 10.79 -21.89
CA GLY A 727 18.93 10.17 -20.57
C GLY A 727 17.60 9.77 -19.90
N GLN A 728 16.47 9.96 -20.58
CA GLN A 728 15.14 9.60 -20.10
C GLN A 728 14.33 8.97 -21.23
N LEU A 729 13.38 8.10 -20.88
CA LEU A 729 12.42 7.49 -21.79
C LEU A 729 11.02 7.56 -21.17
N ALA A 730 10.11 8.28 -21.81
CA ALA A 730 8.69 8.25 -21.47
C ALA A 730 7.99 7.14 -22.27
N VAL A 731 7.21 6.31 -21.58
CA VAL A 731 6.43 5.21 -22.16
C VAL A 731 5.02 5.25 -21.61
N THR A 732 4.04 5.01 -22.48
CA THR A 732 2.65 4.82 -22.04
C THR A 732 2.36 3.33 -21.93
N LEU A 733 1.89 2.91 -20.77
CA LEU A 733 1.42 1.56 -20.50
C LEU A 733 -0.11 1.59 -20.52
N TYR A 734 -0.71 0.66 -21.24
CA TYR A 734 -2.15 0.63 -21.45
C TYR A 734 -2.76 -0.62 -20.83
N GLN A 735 -3.74 -0.42 -19.95
CA GLN A 735 -4.54 -1.51 -19.42
C GLN A 735 -5.63 -1.88 -20.42
N SER A 736 -5.51 -3.07 -21.00
CA SER A 736 -6.26 -3.52 -22.19
C SER A 736 -7.77 -3.46 -22.00
N GLY A 737 -8.24 -3.78 -20.80
CA GLY A 737 -9.64 -3.69 -20.38
C GLY A 737 -9.75 -3.20 -18.94
N PRO A 738 -10.94 -2.79 -18.50
CA PRO A 738 -11.17 -2.35 -17.13
C PRO A 738 -10.98 -3.51 -16.13
N VAL A 739 -10.52 -3.16 -14.93
CA VAL A 739 -10.72 -4.01 -13.77
C VAL A 739 -12.22 -4.11 -13.54
N THR A 740 -12.66 -5.35 -13.42
CA THR A 740 -14.04 -5.68 -13.08
C THR A 740 -14.01 -6.65 -11.92
N GLU A 741 -15.16 -7.08 -11.48
CA GLU A 741 -15.25 -8.09 -10.43
C GLU A 741 -14.55 -9.40 -10.84
N LYS A 742 -14.46 -9.74 -12.14
CA LYS A 742 -13.81 -10.97 -12.61
C LYS A 742 -12.47 -10.77 -13.31
N VAL A 743 -12.08 -9.51 -13.50
CA VAL A 743 -10.78 -9.14 -14.08
C VAL A 743 -10.06 -8.31 -13.03
N GLN A 744 -9.16 -8.96 -12.31
CA GLN A 744 -8.43 -8.45 -11.16
C GLN A 744 -7.31 -7.48 -11.58
N PRO A 745 -6.91 -6.58 -10.68
CA PRO A 745 -5.73 -5.75 -10.87
C PRO A 745 -4.47 -6.58 -11.14
N ARG A 746 -3.51 -5.96 -11.82
CA ARG A 746 -2.17 -6.52 -12.03
C ARG A 746 -1.11 -5.59 -11.45
N HIS A 747 -0.15 -6.13 -10.72
CA HIS A 747 1.01 -5.38 -10.21
C HIS A 747 2.26 -5.81 -10.96
N LEU A 748 2.96 -4.84 -11.55
CA LEU A 748 4.15 -5.08 -12.37
C LEU A 748 5.28 -4.16 -11.94
N ARG A 749 6.49 -4.72 -11.91
CA ARG A 749 7.73 -3.96 -11.83
C ARG A 749 8.22 -3.65 -13.24
N ALA A 750 8.60 -2.40 -13.49
CA ALA A 750 9.10 -1.95 -14.78
C ALA A 750 10.50 -1.36 -14.69
N GLY A 751 11.37 -1.67 -15.65
CA GLY A 751 12.71 -1.11 -15.77
C GLY A 751 13.35 -1.37 -17.13
N ILE A 752 14.44 -0.68 -17.45
CA ILE A 752 15.19 -0.87 -18.70
C ILE A 752 16.45 -1.69 -18.41
N TYR A 753 16.63 -2.78 -19.14
CA TYR A 753 17.70 -3.75 -18.91
C TYR A 753 18.54 -3.99 -20.17
N THR A 754 19.82 -4.30 -19.99
CA THR A 754 20.69 -4.82 -21.04
C THR A 754 20.30 -6.25 -21.43
N GLN A 755 20.89 -6.77 -22.51
CA GLN A 755 20.71 -8.17 -22.92
C GLN A 755 21.23 -9.16 -21.85
N SER A 756 22.24 -8.79 -21.07
CA SER A 756 22.75 -9.61 -19.94
C SER A 756 21.86 -9.56 -18.69
N GLY A 757 20.81 -8.73 -18.68
CA GLY A 757 19.87 -8.60 -17.57
C GLY A 757 20.25 -7.55 -16.53
N GLU A 758 21.20 -6.65 -16.83
CA GLU A 758 21.58 -5.56 -15.93
C GLU A 758 20.60 -4.38 -16.07
N LEU A 759 20.07 -3.89 -14.94
CA LEU A 759 19.21 -2.70 -14.90
C LEU A 759 20.03 -1.43 -15.16
N ILE A 760 19.59 -0.63 -16.13
CA ILE A 760 20.24 0.63 -16.56
C ILE A 760 19.34 1.87 -16.40
N SER A 761 18.22 1.76 -15.67
CA SER A 761 17.32 2.86 -15.32
C SER A 761 16.90 2.81 -13.85
N ASP A 762 16.11 3.79 -13.38
CA ASP A 762 15.23 3.59 -12.24
C ASP A 762 14.22 2.44 -12.49
N SER A 763 13.66 1.90 -11.41
CA SER A 763 12.69 0.82 -11.43
C SER A 763 11.39 1.33 -10.81
N HIS A 764 10.25 0.98 -11.39
CA HIS A 764 8.94 1.41 -10.91
C HIS A 764 8.07 0.21 -10.55
N GLU A 765 7.44 0.24 -9.38
CA GLU A 765 6.35 -0.66 -9.01
C GLU A 765 5.03 -0.03 -9.46
N LEU A 766 4.31 -0.70 -10.36
CA LEU A 766 3.14 -0.16 -11.05
C LEU A 766 1.89 -1.00 -10.75
N SER A 767 0.79 -0.31 -10.41
CA SER A 767 -0.53 -0.92 -10.24
C SER A 767 -1.41 -0.65 -11.45
N PHE A 768 -2.01 -1.70 -12.01
CA PHE A 768 -3.00 -1.66 -13.08
C PHE A 768 -4.34 -2.11 -12.51
N ASP A 769 -5.07 -1.16 -11.91
CA ASP A 769 -6.33 -1.37 -11.21
C ASP A 769 -7.52 -0.56 -11.79
N LEU A 770 -7.39 -0.09 -13.03
CA LEU A 770 -8.25 0.94 -13.60
C LEU A 770 -9.62 0.38 -14.00
N THR A 771 -10.71 0.94 -13.47
CA THR A 771 -12.07 0.43 -13.70
C THR A 771 -12.82 1.16 -14.83
N SER A 772 -12.27 2.25 -15.36
CA SER A 772 -12.94 3.06 -16.39
C SER A 772 -13.12 2.27 -17.68
N GLU A 773 -14.29 2.39 -18.31
CA GLU A 773 -14.57 1.87 -19.66
C GLU A 773 -13.90 2.70 -20.76
N ASN A 774 -13.51 3.95 -20.47
CA ASN A 774 -12.83 4.83 -21.42
C ASN A 774 -11.35 4.40 -21.59
N PRO A 775 -10.91 3.99 -22.80
CA PRO A 775 -9.53 3.55 -23.03
C PRO A 775 -8.47 4.59 -22.66
N ARG A 776 -8.74 5.89 -22.87
CA ARG A 776 -7.77 6.96 -22.53
C ARG A 776 -7.55 7.09 -21.04
N GLU A 777 -8.58 6.80 -20.25
CA GLU A 777 -8.48 6.78 -18.79
C GLU A 777 -7.78 5.52 -18.28
N ARG A 778 -7.44 4.57 -19.16
CA ARG A 778 -6.68 3.35 -18.84
C ARG A 778 -5.22 3.40 -19.27
N GLU A 779 -4.72 4.58 -19.62
CA GLU A 779 -3.33 4.83 -19.95
C GLU A 779 -2.57 5.32 -18.70
N LEU A 780 -1.38 4.76 -18.49
CA LEU A 780 -0.44 5.15 -17.45
C LEU A 780 0.88 5.57 -18.11
N GLN A 781 1.22 6.86 -18.01
CA GLN A 781 2.52 7.34 -18.47
C GLN A 781 3.58 7.13 -17.39
N VAL A 782 4.69 6.52 -17.79
CA VAL A 782 5.83 6.24 -16.92
C VAL A 782 7.09 6.80 -17.58
N ARG A 783 7.86 7.58 -16.83
CA ARG A 783 9.12 8.18 -17.29
C ARG A 783 10.29 7.52 -16.58
N PHE A 784 11.02 6.69 -17.32
CA PHE A 784 12.25 6.05 -16.89
C PHE A 784 13.43 7.02 -17.04
N VAL A 785 14.25 7.13 -16.01
CA VAL A 785 15.49 7.89 -16.00
C VAL A 785 16.65 6.90 -16.09
N LEU A 786 17.48 7.03 -17.11
CA LEU A 786 18.64 6.16 -17.33
C LEU A 786 19.77 6.51 -16.36
N SER A 787 20.47 5.48 -15.88
CA SER A 787 21.75 5.65 -15.17
C SER A 787 22.91 5.68 -16.17
N ARG A 788 24.09 6.12 -15.72
CA ARG A 788 25.36 6.03 -16.48
C ARG A 788 25.68 4.69 -17.10
N LYS A 789 25.22 3.59 -16.50
CA LYS A 789 25.41 2.25 -17.08
C LYS A 789 24.79 2.11 -18.47
N ALA A 790 23.82 2.96 -18.80
CA ALA A 790 23.25 3.03 -20.13
C ALA A 790 24.28 3.47 -21.20
N ASP A 791 25.35 4.17 -20.82
CA ASP A 791 26.41 4.60 -21.75
C ASP A 791 27.25 3.42 -22.24
N GLU A 792 27.46 2.41 -21.39
CA GLU A 792 28.13 1.14 -21.77
C GLU A 792 27.25 0.32 -22.74
N ALA A 793 25.94 0.52 -22.68
CA ALA A 793 24.98 -0.09 -23.60
C ALA A 793 24.78 0.71 -24.90
N ASN A 794 25.52 1.80 -25.12
CA ASN A 794 25.35 2.63 -26.31
C ASN A 794 25.67 1.84 -27.60
N GLY A 795 24.79 1.95 -28.60
CA GLY A 795 24.86 1.15 -29.81
C GLY A 795 24.32 -0.29 -29.68
N GLN A 796 23.90 -0.71 -28.48
CA GLN A 796 23.36 -2.05 -28.21
C GLN A 796 21.83 -2.04 -28.09
N GLU A 797 21.23 -3.22 -28.21
CA GLU A 797 19.81 -3.43 -27.93
C GLU A 797 19.58 -3.52 -26.42
N VAL A 798 18.57 -2.79 -25.94
CA VAL A 798 18.11 -2.82 -24.54
C VAL A 798 16.62 -3.13 -24.50
N PHE A 799 16.13 -3.55 -23.33
CA PHE A 799 14.78 -4.05 -23.16
C PHE A 799 14.09 -3.31 -22.02
N LEU A 800 12.99 -2.62 -22.33
CA LEU A 800 12.01 -2.28 -21.30
C LEU A 800 11.31 -3.59 -20.91
N LYS A 801 11.46 -4.01 -19.66
CA LYS A 801 10.82 -5.22 -19.13
C LYS A 801 9.75 -4.84 -18.13
N LEU A 802 8.61 -5.50 -18.23
CA LEU A 802 7.58 -5.58 -17.22
C LEU A 802 7.66 -6.97 -16.59
N GLU A 803 7.86 -7.03 -15.28
CA GLU A 803 8.00 -8.25 -14.51
C GLU A 803 6.91 -8.34 -13.45
N GLU A 804 6.40 -9.54 -13.22
CA GLU A 804 5.36 -9.80 -12.23
C GLU A 804 5.96 -10.64 -11.08
N GLN A 805 5.71 -10.22 -9.85
CA GLN A 805 6.14 -10.97 -8.68
C GLN A 805 5.31 -12.26 -8.56
N HIS A 806 5.98 -13.40 -8.42
CA HIS A 806 5.28 -14.65 -8.17
C HIS A 806 4.72 -14.64 -6.73
N ALA A 807 3.40 -14.80 -6.61
CA ALA A 807 2.67 -14.62 -5.37
C ALA A 807 3.29 -15.39 -4.19
N GLY A 808 3.52 -14.70 -3.07
CA GLY A 808 4.12 -15.27 -1.86
C GLY A 808 5.62 -15.52 -1.93
N THR A 809 6.33 -14.99 -2.93
CA THR A 809 7.78 -15.16 -3.10
C THR A 809 8.47 -13.82 -3.38
N SER A 810 9.80 -13.77 -3.26
CA SER A 810 10.63 -12.63 -3.71
C SER A 810 11.03 -12.71 -5.19
N HIS A 811 10.53 -13.70 -5.94
CA HIS A 811 10.93 -13.96 -7.32
C HIS A 811 10.01 -13.25 -8.32
N TYR A 812 10.62 -12.71 -9.37
CA TYR A 812 9.95 -12.02 -10.46
C TYR A 812 10.01 -12.87 -11.74
N LYS A 813 8.94 -12.84 -12.52
CA LYS A 813 8.87 -13.47 -13.84
C LYS A 813 8.59 -12.39 -14.88
N GLU A 814 9.29 -12.44 -16.01
CA GLU A 814 9.00 -11.55 -17.14
C GLU A 814 7.55 -11.75 -17.62
N TYR A 815 6.78 -10.67 -17.63
CA TYR A 815 5.42 -10.61 -18.15
C TYR A 815 5.42 -10.21 -19.62
N LYS A 816 6.07 -9.08 -19.95
CA LYS A 816 6.19 -8.56 -21.31
C LYS A 816 7.46 -7.71 -21.41
N SER A 817 8.11 -7.71 -22.58
CA SER A 817 9.25 -6.86 -22.86
C SER A 817 9.14 -6.18 -24.21
N LEU A 818 9.73 -4.98 -24.31
CA LEU A 818 9.80 -4.20 -25.55
C LEU A 818 11.25 -3.79 -25.81
N ARG A 819 11.70 -4.08 -27.03
CA ARG A 819 13.06 -3.78 -27.47
C ARG A 819 13.23 -2.33 -27.93
N TYR A 820 14.33 -1.72 -27.52
CA TYR A 820 14.83 -0.42 -27.95
C TYR A 820 16.31 -0.52 -28.37
N LEU A 821 16.75 0.41 -29.23
CA LEU A 821 18.17 0.62 -29.55
C LEU A 821 18.69 1.81 -28.76
N MET A 822 19.78 1.65 -28.01
CA MET A 822 20.41 2.78 -27.32
C MET A 822 21.31 3.55 -28.30
N ARG A 823 21.08 4.85 -28.46
CA ARG A 823 21.92 5.76 -29.28
C ARG A 823 22.01 7.13 -28.63
N ARG A 824 22.77 7.23 -27.56
CA ARG A 824 23.05 8.49 -26.90
C ARG A 824 24.21 9.20 -27.61
N SER A 825 24.04 10.50 -27.84
CA SER A 825 25.14 11.39 -28.21
C SER A 825 26.09 11.47 -27.01
N PHE A 826 27.39 11.23 -27.21
CA PHE A 826 28.40 11.35 -26.15
C PHE A 826 28.27 12.70 -25.43
N THR A 827 28.18 12.68 -24.09
CA THR A 827 28.27 13.87 -23.22
C THR A 827 29.66 14.08 -22.64
N SER A 828 30.71 13.42 -23.15
CA SER A 828 32.08 13.73 -22.80
C SER A 828 32.93 13.75 -24.07
N ASP A 829 33.37 14.95 -24.46
CA ASP A 829 34.66 15.20 -25.13
C ASP A 829 34.77 16.70 -25.45
N PHE A 830 34.86 17.53 -24.41
CA PHE A 830 35.61 18.78 -24.44
C PHE A 830 35.99 19.11 -23.01
N ASP A 831 37.12 18.58 -22.55
CA ASP A 831 38.02 19.26 -21.59
C ASP A 831 39.38 18.56 -21.65
N PHE A 832 40.41 19.35 -22.00
CA PHE A 832 41.83 19.01 -22.04
C PHE A 832 42.49 19.38 -20.71
#